data_AF-A0A0L0NLX4-F1
#
_entry.id   AF-A0A0L0NLX4-F1
#
_cell.length_a   1.000
_cell.length_b   1.000
_cell.length_c   1.000
_cell.angle_alpha   90.00
_cell.angle_beta   90.00
_cell.angle_gamma   90.00
#
_symmetry.space_group_name_H-M   'P 1'
#
loop_
_entity.id
_entity.type
_entity.pdbx_description
1 polymer ?
#
loop_
_entity_poly.entity_id
_entity_poly.type
_entity_poly.pdbx_seq_one_letter_code
_entity_poly.pdbx_strand_id
1 'polypeptide(L)'
;MENDPLQEVAELLANPVQVAKWLEAQTPGSQKSHASALFDLLVNEAAQPKSVSGQACVRLCGLVEQSSKSMSEELRTWAFSRDVTLELFNFFIDWNESDHHRSMKLVLDLIVQFIKRNPDKDDASTTKAYLLDALISIVIGRSAKPVAKSAIKTLDHFLSKGVFTLKDIHANYVSHRQELAQSDDIEVWRMFMVDLLHWMRLHFVCPTSGRFIVCVYRGWRHADYAKPTAPSLESWYQWLLDFLTEEPSLLESIKNYIFLPLFKADRVEGLRFLAKMNGDKVVSTASNLDMDIPALLQLAVLETGKKVGLVEEPGLDEDEANAEGCSSIMVHEKILESVLAHPSHEVRVLALSLLVTSPSTTRPYSYAALELLRKHLATVFADPDAKFRVEVSGKVRDMFRRVRGAIHVLKRSIPRARAKAQKANLPGAQSKVNPDLAAAEQPILYRANLIVLPEAQLTHCLEYHEEFLRWYIGFLCSELTPTASYQRHIASLKAVMFITRLEAEALKIWETEDDQRLFFDLFDDKWSRALFDLLMDPFDDVRDISASALKRFYADERYRRFALTNHTSDRCTAETLAEVSRRAEELARRTSRADHSDGSSRVSQLLYRFLGSGQEQVALLSKLISELERKTSVAESDLGRAVLEAPLHGDFASLNHVWQVASELEISESDIGAVHELQSTLVSCCERVWKAVRDVLCDDSPEGHLPQELEDLEGLDTKNLLSFSFRAVHESSNLMRTIVLAIRNQSRDGFISPPRDLFERIGNLTFNQLSNLRHRGAFTTVAMTFATCCQQTKHLDQGE
;
A
#
# COMPACT_ATOMS: atom_id res chain seq x y z
N MET A 1 -53.07 44.08 -7.33
CA MET A 1 -51.94 43.18 -7.03
C MET A 1 -51.88 42.22 -8.18
N GLU A 2 -51.21 42.63 -9.26
CA GLU A 2 -50.92 41.75 -10.38
C GLU A 2 -49.87 40.75 -9.90
N ASN A 3 -50.20 39.45 -9.99
CA ASN A 3 -49.26 38.38 -9.72
C ASN A 3 -48.12 38.49 -10.71
N ASP A 4 -46.89 38.62 -10.19
CA ASP A 4 -45.68 38.49 -10.98
C ASP A 4 -45.65 37.09 -11.63
N PRO A 5 -45.62 36.97 -12.97
CA PRO A 5 -45.58 35.69 -13.68
C PRO A 5 -44.43 34.77 -13.24
N LEU A 6 -43.40 35.33 -12.59
CA LEU A 6 -42.21 34.61 -12.12
C LEU A 6 -42.46 33.78 -10.84
N GLN A 7 -43.52 34.06 -10.06
CA GLN A 7 -43.76 33.36 -8.80
C GLN A 7 -44.47 32.01 -8.98
N GLU A 8 -45.33 31.86 -10.00
CA GLU A 8 -45.91 30.56 -10.44
C GLU A 8 -44.85 29.62 -11.04
N VAL A 9 -43.80 30.20 -11.62
CA VAL A 9 -42.75 29.48 -12.33
C VAL A 9 -41.82 28.71 -11.39
N ALA A 10 -41.58 29.21 -10.17
CA ALA A 10 -40.68 28.58 -9.20
C ALA A 10 -41.16 27.18 -8.74
N GLU A 11 -42.47 26.97 -8.59
CA GLU A 11 -43.05 25.66 -8.24
C GLU A 11 -43.03 24.68 -9.42
N LEU A 12 -43.25 25.18 -10.64
CA LEU A 12 -43.25 24.38 -11.87
C LEU A 12 -41.87 23.82 -12.20
N LEU A 13 -40.80 24.57 -11.90
CA LEU A 13 -39.41 24.17 -12.17
C LEU A 13 -38.99 22.87 -11.48
N ALA A 14 -39.72 22.39 -10.47
CA ALA A 14 -39.46 21.09 -9.83
C ALA A 14 -39.70 19.88 -10.77
N ASN A 15 -40.55 20.02 -11.80
CA ASN A 15 -40.89 18.93 -12.71
C ASN A 15 -40.77 19.35 -14.19
N PRO A 16 -39.72 18.90 -14.91
CA PRO A 16 -39.48 19.27 -16.31
C PRO A 16 -40.65 19.01 -17.28
N VAL A 17 -41.48 18.00 -17.00
CA VAL A 17 -42.64 17.67 -17.83
C VAL A 17 -43.77 18.69 -17.65
N GLN A 18 -43.96 19.21 -16.43
CA GLN A 18 -44.96 20.23 -16.14
C GLN A 18 -44.55 21.57 -16.73
N VAL A 19 -43.25 21.92 -16.67
CA VAL A 19 -42.71 23.12 -17.32
C VAL A 19 -42.91 23.09 -18.83
N ALA A 20 -42.62 21.96 -19.48
CA ALA A 20 -42.81 21.83 -20.93
C ALA A 20 -44.29 22.00 -21.34
N LYS A 21 -45.23 21.40 -20.58
CA LYS A 21 -46.67 21.57 -20.83
C LYS A 21 -47.14 23.01 -20.60
N TRP A 22 -46.57 23.70 -19.61
CA TRP A 22 -46.87 25.11 -19.36
C TRP A 22 -46.35 26.00 -20.49
N LEU A 23 -45.14 25.73 -21.00
CA LEU A 23 -44.57 26.43 -22.16
C LEU A 23 -45.40 26.21 -23.43
N GLU A 24 -45.92 25.00 -23.65
CA GLU A 24 -46.82 24.68 -24.76
C GLU A 24 -48.16 25.44 -24.68
N ALA A 25 -48.61 25.78 -23.47
CA ALA A 25 -49.85 26.52 -23.24
C ALA A 25 -49.71 28.05 -23.41
N GLN A 26 -48.49 28.56 -23.53
CA GLN A 26 -48.25 30.00 -23.76
C GLN A 26 -48.58 30.42 -25.19
N THR A 27 -48.79 31.72 -25.41
CA THR A 27 -49.15 32.27 -26.73
C THR A 27 -48.05 31.99 -27.78
N PRO A 28 -48.41 31.52 -28.99
CA PRO A 28 -47.47 31.39 -30.10
C PRO A 28 -46.74 32.71 -30.36
N GLY A 29 -45.41 32.67 -30.47
CA GLY A 29 -44.51 33.83 -30.57
C GLY A 29 -43.84 34.24 -29.26
N SER A 30 -44.41 33.90 -28.10
CA SER A 30 -43.80 34.18 -26.79
C SER A 30 -43.09 32.96 -26.18
N GLN A 31 -43.36 31.75 -26.69
CA GLN A 31 -42.88 30.48 -26.11
C GLN A 31 -41.35 30.39 -26.07
N LYS A 32 -40.68 30.82 -27.16
CA LYS A 32 -39.20 30.87 -27.24
C LYS A 32 -38.59 31.80 -26.20
N SER A 33 -39.19 32.98 -25.99
CA SER A 33 -38.71 33.97 -25.02
C SER A 33 -38.82 33.44 -23.58
N HIS A 34 -39.95 32.84 -23.23
CA HIS A 34 -40.15 32.22 -21.92
C HIS A 34 -39.21 31.03 -21.69
N ALA A 35 -38.98 30.20 -22.71
CA ALA A 35 -38.03 29.09 -22.61
C ALA A 35 -36.59 29.57 -22.40
N SER A 36 -36.15 30.61 -23.12
CA SER A 36 -34.83 31.24 -22.90
C SER A 36 -34.69 31.82 -21.50
N ALA A 37 -35.67 32.58 -21.00
CA ALA A 37 -35.59 33.15 -19.64
C ALA A 37 -35.49 32.07 -18.55
N LEU A 38 -36.21 30.95 -18.72
CA LEU A 38 -36.12 29.80 -17.82
C LEU A 38 -34.79 29.07 -17.90
N PHE A 39 -34.24 28.95 -19.11
CA PHE A 39 -32.94 28.36 -19.34
C PHE A 39 -31.83 29.17 -18.66
N ASP A 40 -31.83 30.50 -18.82
CA ASP A 40 -30.85 31.40 -18.19
C ASP A 40 -30.90 31.31 -16.66
N LEU A 41 -32.11 31.26 -16.09
CA LEU A 41 -32.29 31.08 -14.65
C LEU A 41 -31.68 29.75 -14.18
N LEU A 42 -32.00 28.64 -14.87
CA LEU A 42 -31.52 27.31 -14.49
C LEU A 42 -30.01 27.13 -14.72
N VAL A 43 -29.43 27.76 -15.74
CA VAL A 43 -27.97 27.78 -15.95
C VAL A 43 -27.29 28.49 -14.80
N ASN A 44 -27.79 29.65 -14.38
CA ASN A 44 -27.23 30.41 -13.27
C ASN A 44 -27.38 29.68 -11.92
N GLU A 45 -28.49 28.98 -11.69
CA GLU A 45 -28.67 28.12 -10.52
C GLU A 45 -27.75 26.89 -10.55
N ALA A 46 -27.60 26.27 -11.72
CA ALA A 46 -26.73 25.11 -11.90
C ALA A 46 -25.24 25.48 -11.80
N ALA A 47 -24.90 26.72 -12.13
CA ALA A 47 -23.60 27.36 -11.97
C ALA A 47 -23.36 27.81 -10.50
N GLN A 48 -23.70 26.95 -9.54
CA GLN A 48 -23.43 27.13 -8.12
C GLN A 48 -22.91 25.81 -7.53
N PRO A 49 -22.10 25.85 -6.45
CA PRO A 49 -21.65 24.64 -5.77
C PRO A 49 -22.81 23.71 -5.42
N LYS A 50 -22.62 22.39 -5.52
CA LYS A 50 -23.67 21.38 -5.28
C LYS A 50 -24.48 21.56 -3.99
N SER A 51 -23.86 22.06 -2.92
CA SER A 51 -24.56 22.36 -1.65
C SER A 51 -25.70 23.37 -1.81
N VAL A 52 -25.64 24.21 -2.84
CA VAL A 52 -26.58 25.27 -3.15
C VAL A 52 -27.41 24.95 -4.40
N SER A 53 -26.81 24.34 -5.44
CA SER A 53 -27.49 24.09 -6.72
C SER A 53 -28.46 22.91 -6.71
N GLY A 54 -28.37 22.00 -5.74
CA GLY A 54 -29.33 20.89 -5.58
C GLY A 54 -29.51 20.05 -6.84
N GLN A 55 -30.70 20.09 -7.45
CA GLN A 55 -31.04 19.39 -8.70
C GLN A 55 -31.13 20.32 -9.92
N ALA A 56 -30.65 21.57 -9.84
CA ALA A 56 -30.72 22.57 -10.91
C ALA A 56 -30.19 22.06 -12.26
N CYS A 57 -29.03 21.38 -12.29
CA CYS A 57 -28.49 20.84 -13.53
C CYS A 57 -29.39 19.73 -14.15
N VAL A 58 -30.04 18.91 -13.33
CA VAL A 58 -30.98 17.89 -13.82
C VAL A 58 -32.24 18.56 -14.38
N ARG A 59 -32.73 19.61 -13.71
CA ARG A 59 -33.86 20.42 -14.17
C ARG A 59 -33.54 21.12 -15.49
N LEU A 60 -32.34 21.72 -15.61
CA LEU A 60 -31.83 22.32 -16.83
C LEU A 60 -31.84 21.34 -18.00
N CYS A 61 -31.19 20.17 -17.83
CA CYS A 61 -31.18 19.14 -18.87
C CYS A 61 -32.60 18.67 -19.22
N GLY A 62 -33.44 18.50 -18.20
CA GLY A 62 -34.83 18.09 -18.36
C GLY A 62 -35.65 19.10 -19.16
N LEU A 63 -35.51 20.40 -18.90
CA LEU A 63 -36.22 21.46 -19.62
C LEU A 63 -35.92 21.37 -21.12
N VAL A 64 -34.64 21.38 -21.48
CA VAL A 64 -34.25 21.39 -22.90
C VAL A 64 -34.58 20.06 -23.58
N GLU A 65 -34.40 18.93 -22.89
CA GLU A 65 -34.77 17.62 -23.43
C GLU A 65 -36.28 17.52 -23.71
N GLN A 66 -37.14 17.99 -22.80
CA GLN A 66 -38.59 17.96 -23.00
C GLN A 66 -39.03 18.96 -24.08
N SER A 67 -38.45 20.16 -24.13
CA SER A 67 -38.71 21.13 -25.20
C SER A 67 -38.33 20.58 -26.58
N SER A 68 -37.26 19.78 -26.69
CA SER A 68 -36.87 19.11 -27.95
C SER A 68 -37.90 18.08 -28.45
N LYS A 69 -38.77 17.58 -27.55
CA LYS A 69 -39.83 16.59 -27.84
C LYS A 69 -41.23 17.21 -27.83
N SER A 70 -41.33 18.53 -27.63
CA SER A 70 -42.59 19.26 -27.53
C SER A 70 -43.41 19.17 -28.82
N MET A 71 -44.73 19.30 -28.69
CA MET A 71 -45.64 19.43 -29.84
C MET A 71 -45.50 20.79 -30.53
N SER A 72 -45.02 21.82 -29.83
CA SER A 72 -44.77 23.15 -30.40
C SER A 72 -43.51 23.16 -31.27
N GLU A 73 -43.63 23.68 -32.50
CA GLU A 73 -42.50 23.87 -33.40
C GLU A 73 -41.52 24.95 -32.91
N GLU A 74 -42.02 26.01 -32.25
CA GLU A 74 -41.19 27.08 -31.69
C GLU A 74 -40.26 26.56 -30.60
N LEU A 75 -40.77 25.70 -29.71
CA LEU A 75 -39.99 25.10 -28.62
C LEU A 75 -38.98 24.06 -29.13
N ARG A 76 -39.35 23.26 -30.13
CA ARG A 76 -38.40 22.34 -30.78
C ARG A 76 -37.28 23.11 -31.46
N THR A 77 -37.61 24.15 -32.22
CA THR A 77 -36.61 24.98 -32.93
C THR A 77 -35.70 25.71 -31.94
N TRP A 78 -36.23 26.18 -30.82
CA TRP A 78 -35.44 26.74 -29.73
C TRP A 78 -34.49 25.72 -29.11
N ALA A 79 -34.97 24.52 -28.75
CA ALA A 79 -34.16 23.50 -28.09
C ALA A 79 -32.98 23.00 -28.97
N PHE A 80 -33.19 22.90 -30.29
CA PHE A 80 -32.16 22.54 -31.26
C PHE A 80 -31.32 23.73 -31.76
N SER A 81 -31.55 24.93 -31.24
CA SER A 81 -30.80 26.11 -31.68
C SER A 81 -29.32 26.01 -31.29
N ARG A 82 -28.48 26.62 -32.14
CA ARG A 82 -27.05 26.78 -31.89
C ARG A 82 -26.77 27.44 -30.54
N ASP A 83 -27.48 28.51 -30.19
CA ASP A 83 -27.23 29.28 -28.97
C ASP A 83 -27.37 28.42 -27.71
N VAL A 84 -28.48 27.66 -27.60
CA VAL A 84 -28.72 26.74 -26.47
C VAL A 84 -27.63 25.67 -26.39
N THR A 85 -27.21 25.13 -27.53
CA THR A 85 -26.15 24.11 -27.59
C THR A 85 -24.80 24.67 -27.13
N LEU A 86 -24.46 25.91 -27.53
CA LEU A 86 -23.23 26.59 -27.14
C LEU A 86 -23.22 26.98 -25.67
N GLU A 87 -24.35 27.44 -25.12
CA GLU A 87 -24.47 27.77 -23.70
C GLU A 87 -24.35 26.52 -22.82
N LEU A 88 -24.98 25.41 -23.19
CA LEU A 88 -24.80 24.13 -22.51
C LEU A 88 -23.33 23.65 -22.57
N PHE A 89 -22.68 23.83 -23.71
CA PHE A 89 -21.26 23.50 -23.87
C PHE A 89 -20.37 24.38 -22.99
N ASN A 90 -20.55 25.70 -23.01
CA ASN A 90 -19.77 26.63 -22.18
C ASN A 90 -19.98 26.37 -20.69
N PHE A 91 -21.24 26.15 -20.29
CA PHE A 91 -21.59 25.73 -18.93
C PHE A 91 -20.81 24.48 -18.53
N PHE A 92 -20.82 23.43 -19.35
CA PHE A 92 -20.07 22.21 -19.06
C PHE A 92 -18.56 22.48 -18.97
N ILE A 93 -17.98 23.20 -19.93
CA ILE A 93 -16.54 23.44 -19.99
C ILE A 93 -16.05 24.18 -18.74
N ASP A 94 -16.74 25.24 -18.35
CA ASP A 94 -16.34 26.11 -17.24
C ASP A 94 -16.63 25.47 -15.87
N TRP A 95 -17.72 24.72 -15.70
CA TRP A 95 -18.12 24.16 -14.39
C TRP A 95 -17.65 22.74 -14.10
N ASN A 96 -17.45 21.90 -15.12
CA ASN A 96 -17.03 20.51 -14.88
C ASN A 96 -15.62 20.43 -14.26
N GLU A 97 -14.79 21.48 -14.33
CA GLU A 97 -13.51 21.56 -13.61
C GLU A 97 -13.69 21.75 -12.10
N SER A 98 -14.70 22.51 -11.69
CA SER A 98 -14.92 22.94 -10.30
C SER A 98 -15.81 21.97 -9.51
N ASP A 99 -16.80 21.32 -10.14
CA ASP A 99 -17.75 20.41 -9.47
C ASP A 99 -18.04 19.16 -10.31
N HIS A 100 -17.37 18.05 -9.99
CA HIS A 100 -17.58 16.76 -10.66
C HIS A 100 -18.85 16.06 -10.17
N HIS A 101 -19.99 16.38 -10.77
CA HIS A 101 -21.25 15.68 -10.49
C HIS A 101 -21.75 14.80 -11.65
N ARG A 102 -22.49 13.74 -11.33
CA ARG A 102 -23.05 12.79 -12.32
C ARG A 102 -23.93 13.48 -13.38
N SER A 103 -24.63 14.55 -12.99
CA SER A 103 -25.50 15.33 -13.88
C SER A 103 -24.74 16.07 -14.99
N MET A 104 -23.43 16.36 -14.84
CA MET A 104 -22.64 16.97 -15.92
C MET A 104 -22.52 16.05 -17.14
N LYS A 105 -22.61 14.74 -16.93
CA LYS A 105 -22.65 13.79 -18.05
C LYS A 105 -23.95 13.94 -18.88
N LEU A 106 -25.06 14.31 -18.24
CA LEU A 106 -26.33 14.53 -18.93
C LEU A 106 -26.23 15.71 -19.91
N VAL A 107 -25.51 16.77 -19.53
CA VAL A 107 -25.24 17.91 -20.42
C VAL A 107 -24.52 17.46 -21.69
N LEU A 108 -23.45 16.64 -21.55
CA LEU A 108 -22.74 16.09 -22.71
C LEU A 108 -23.61 15.16 -23.57
N ASP A 109 -24.36 14.24 -22.94
CA ASP A 109 -25.25 13.33 -23.67
C ASP A 109 -26.36 14.11 -24.43
N LEU A 110 -26.81 15.24 -23.88
CA LEU A 110 -27.79 16.13 -24.50
C LEU A 110 -27.20 16.88 -25.71
N ILE A 111 -25.98 17.42 -25.59
CA ILE A 111 -25.29 18.05 -26.73
C ILE A 111 -25.06 17.04 -27.86
N VAL A 112 -24.67 15.80 -27.52
CA VAL A 112 -24.55 14.69 -28.50
C VAL A 112 -25.88 14.46 -29.22
N GLN A 113 -27.00 14.44 -28.48
CA GLN A 113 -28.32 14.28 -29.05
C GLN A 113 -28.66 15.43 -30.00
N PHE A 114 -28.39 16.68 -29.61
CA PHE A 114 -28.73 17.85 -30.43
C PHE A 114 -27.90 17.94 -31.70
N ILE A 115 -26.62 17.61 -31.67
CA ILE A 115 -25.81 17.55 -32.89
C ILE A 115 -26.30 16.43 -33.83
N LYS A 116 -26.63 15.25 -33.29
CA LYS A 116 -27.01 14.09 -34.12
C LYS A 116 -28.44 14.10 -34.65
N ARG A 117 -29.36 14.71 -33.91
CA ARG A 117 -30.80 14.71 -34.22
C ARG A 117 -31.33 16.07 -34.63
N ASN A 118 -30.46 17.05 -34.88
CA ASN A 118 -30.88 18.37 -35.32
C ASN A 118 -31.68 18.25 -36.64
N PRO A 119 -32.89 18.85 -36.72
CA PRO A 119 -33.60 18.99 -37.98
C PRO A 119 -32.81 19.79 -39.03
N ASP A 120 -32.04 20.78 -38.61
CA ASP A 120 -31.14 21.56 -39.46
C ASP A 120 -29.74 20.94 -39.46
N LYS A 121 -29.40 20.27 -40.57
CA LYS A 121 -28.11 19.60 -40.73
C LYS A 121 -26.95 20.57 -40.96
N ASP A 122 -27.21 21.75 -41.52
CA ASP A 122 -26.17 22.74 -41.81
C ASP A 122 -25.76 23.47 -40.53
N ASP A 123 -26.74 23.89 -39.73
CA ASP A 123 -26.51 24.49 -38.42
C ASP A 123 -25.83 23.50 -37.45
N ALA A 124 -26.25 22.23 -37.46
CA ALA A 124 -25.59 21.19 -36.68
C ALA A 124 -24.13 20.94 -37.10
N SER A 125 -23.83 20.98 -38.40
CA SER A 125 -22.47 20.79 -38.91
C SER A 125 -21.59 21.99 -38.58
N THR A 126 -22.12 23.21 -38.69
CA THR A 126 -21.44 24.45 -38.30
C THR A 126 -21.17 24.49 -36.80
N THR A 127 -22.16 24.13 -35.98
CA THR A 127 -22.03 24.03 -34.52
C THR A 127 -21.01 22.97 -34.15
N LYS A 128 -21.05 21.79 -34.77
CA LYS A 128 -20.05 20.72 -34.58
C LYS A 128 -18.63 21.21 -34.88
N ALA A 129 -18.41 21.91 -35.99
CA ALA A 129 -17.11 22.43 -36.38
C ALA A 129 -16.58 23.46 -35.37
N TYR A 130 -17.45 24.37 -34.92
CA TYR A 130 -17.11 25.36 -33.88
C TYR A 130 -16.73 24.71 -32.55
N LEU A 131 -17.50 23.72 -32.09
CA LEU A 131 -17.20 23.01 -30.84
C LEU A 131 -15.86 22.27 -30.92
N LEU A 132 -15.57 21.63 -32.06
CA LEU A 132 -14.29 20.94 -32.24
C LEU A 132 -13.12 21.92 -32.22
N ASP A 133 -13.22 23.03 -32.95
CA ASP A 133 -12.21 24.10 -32.98
C ASP A 133 -11.91 24.65 -31.58
N ALA A 134 -12.95 24.95 -30.81
CA ALA A 134 -12.81 25.43 -29.43
C ALA A 134 -12.08 24.40 -28.55
N LEU A 135 -12.43 23.12 -28.66
CA LEU A 135 -11.84 22.04 -27.87
C LEU A 135 -10.36 21.82 -28.21
N ILE A 136 -10.02 21.75 -29.50
CA ILE A 136 -8.63 21.56 -29.93
C ILE A 136 -7.78 22.77 -29.55
N SER A 137 -8.30 24.00 -29.72
CA SER A 137 -7.64 25.24 -29.29
C SER A 137 -7.29 25.24 -27.79
N ILE A 138 -8.16 24.68 -26.94
CA ILE A 138 -7.86 24.48 -25.51
C ILE A 138 -6.76 23.44 -25.31
N VAL A 139 -6.85 22.27 -25.96
CA VAL A 139 -5.88 21.17 -25.79
C VAL A 139 -4.48 21.57 -26.23
N ILE A 140 -4.32 22.38 -27.28
CA ILE A 140 -3.01 22.84 -27.75
C ILE A 140 -2.46 24.05 -26.98
N GLY A 141 -3.15 24.51 -25.93
CA GLY A 141 -2.71 25.62 -25.09
C GLY A 141 -2.83 27.02 -25.72
N ARG A 142 -3.64 27.18 -26.78
CA ARG A 142 -3.92 28.51 -27.36
C ARG A 142 -5.00 29.27 -26.59
N SER A 143 -5.91 28.56 -25.94
CA SER A 143 -6.87 29.15 -25.03
C SER A 143 -6.20 29.51 -23.69
N ALA A 144 -6.45 30.72 -23.20
CA ALA A 144 -6.01 31.14 -21.87
C ALA A 144 -6.84 30.50 -20.73
N LYS A 145 -7.93 29.77 -21.04
CA LYS A 145 -8.80 29.14 -20.04
C LYS A 145 -8.17 27.82 -19.54
N PRO A 146 -8.04 27.60 -18.21
CA PRO A 146 -7.47 26.38 -17.63
C PRO A 146 -8.49 25.22 -17.58
N VAL A 147 -9.15 24.92 -18.70
CA VAL A 147 -10.30 23.98 -18.80
C VAL A 147 -9.95 22.71 -19.60
N ALA A 148 -8.67 22.34 -19.61
CA ALA A 148 -8.15 21.26 -20.44
C ALA A 148 -8.76 19.89 -20.09
N LYS A 149 -9.08 19.62 -18.82
CA LYS A 149 -9.68 18.33 -18.44
C LYS A 149 -11.11 18.24 -18.94
N SER A 150 -11.92 19.29 -18.84
CA SER A 150 -13.25 19.34 -19.43
C SER A 150 -13.18 19.21 -20.95
N ALA A 151 -12.23 19.89 -21.60
CA ALA A 151 -12.06 19.80 -23.05
C ALA A 151 -11.69 18.39 -23.52
N ILE A 152 -10.66 17.78 -22.92
CA ILE A 152 -10.23 16.40 -23.25
C ILE A 152 -11.36 15.40 -22.96
N LYS A 153 -12.11 15.58 -21.85
CA LYS A 153 -13.27 14.75 -21.52
C LYS A 153 -14.38 14.86 -22.57
N THR A 154 -14.65 16.06 -23.08
CA THR A 154 -15.63 16.27 -24.15
C THR A 154 -15.17 15.63 -25.45
N LEU A 155 -13.90 15.78 -25.83
CA LEU A 155 -13.31 15.13 -27.01
C LEU A 155 -13.44 13.60 -26.92
N ASP A 156 -13.08 13.00 -25.78
CA ASP A 156 -13.24 11.56 -25.52
C ASP A 156 -14.70 11.11 -25.65
N HIS A 157 -15.62 11.85 -25.03
CA HIS A 157 -17.05 11.53 -25.07
C HIS A 157 -17.62 11.63 -26.48
N PHE A 158 -17.31 12.70 -27.22
CA PHE A 158 -17.86 12.96 -28.54
C PHE A 158 -17.26 12.03 -29.60
N LEU A 159 -15.98 11.69 -29.48
CA LEU A 159 -15.35 10.65 -30.30
C LEU A 159 -15.99 9.28 -30.04
N SER A 160 -16.13 8.89 -28.77
CA SER A 160 -16.75 7.61 -28.37
C SER A 160 -18.21 7.48 -28.82
N LYS A 161 -18.95 8.60 -28.83
CA LYS A 161 -20.33 8.64 -29.31
C LYS A 161 -20.43 8.80 -30.81
N GLY A 162 -19.33 8.98 -31.56
CA GLY A 162 -19.34 9.18 -33.00
C GLY A 162 -19.96 10.51 -33.44
N VAL A 163 -19.83 11.56 -32.63
CA VAL A 163 -20.09 12.95 -33.03
C VAL A 163 -18.89 13.47 -33.83
N PHE A 164 -17.69 13.26 -33.30
CA PHE A 164 -16.43 13.50 -34.00
C PHE A 164 -15.88 12.20 -34.58
N THR A 165 -15.18 12.33 -35.71
CA THR A 165 -14.33 11.27 -36.27
C THR A 165 -12.86 11.63 -36.07
N LEU A 166 -11.97 10.64 -36.18
CA LEU A 166 -10.53 10.92 -36.16
C LEU A 166 -10.09 11.84 -37.30
N LYS A 167 -10.79 11.80 -38.46
CA LYS A 167 -10.52 12.71 -39.57
C LYS A 167 -10.87 14.16 -39.23
N ASP A 168 -11.98 14.35 -38.50
CA ASP A 168 -12.40 15.68 -38.04
C ASP A 168 -11.32 16.27 -37.10
N ILE A 169 -10.87 15.47 -36.13
CA ILE A 169 -9.83 15.86 -35.15
C ILE A 169 -8.53 16.20 -35.88
N HIS A 170 -8.09 15.33 -36.80
CA HIS A 170 -6.86 15.53 -37.57
C HIS A 170 -6.90 16.83 -38.39
N ALA A 171 -7.96 17.02 -39.19
CA ALA A 171 -8.10 18.21 -40.03
C ALA A 171 -8.14 19.50 -39.21
N ASN A 172 -8.85 19.50 -38.08
CA ASN A 172 -8.92 20.67 -37.21
C ASN A 172 -7.58 20.94 -36.50
N TYR A 173 -6.88 19.91 -36.04
CA TYR A 173 -5.55 20.07 -35.44
C TYR A 173 -4.53 20.69 -36.42
N VAL A 174 -4.48 20.20 -37.66
CA VAL A 174 -3.65 20.78 -38.73
C VAL A 174 -4.03 22.24 -39.01
N SER A 175 -5.33 22.58 -38.98
CA SER A 175 -5.79 23.95 -39.20
C SER A 175 -5.25 24.93 -38.15
N HIS A 176 -5.06 24.48 -36.91
CA HIS A 176 -4.42 25.27 -35.87
C HIS A 176 -2.89 25.28 -36.04
N ARG A 177 -2.26 24.18 -36.40
CA ARG A 177 -0.81 24.04 -36.58
C ARG A 177 -0.42 24.13 -38.05
N GLN A 178 -0.43 25.33 -38.63
CA GLN A 178 -0.08 25.54 -40.04
C GLN A 178 1.31 25.00 -40.43
N GLU A 179 2.25 24.94 -39.48
CA GLU A 179 3.57 24.30 -39.63
C GLU A 179 3.51 22.81 -40.00
N LEU A 180 2.41 22.13 -39.66
CA LEU A 180 2.19 20.72 -39.94
C LEU A 180 1.40 20.47 -41.23
N ALA A 181 1.00 21.52 -41.97
CA ALA A 181 0.18 21.37 -43.17
C ALA A 181 0.88 20.61 -44.32
N GLN A 182 2.21 20.51 -44.28
CA GLN A 182 3.04 19.76 -45.24
C GLN A 182 3.64 18.48 -44.65
N SER A 183 3.40 18.21 -43.37
CA SER A 183 3.90 17.02 -42.68
C SER A 183 3.10 15.78 -43.08
N ASP A 184 3.68 14.60 -42.87
CA ASP A 184 2.93 13.35 -43.04
C ASP A 184 1.90 13.17 -41.90
N ASP A 185 0.86 12.37 -42.16
CA ASP A 185 -0.21 12.12 -41.17
C ASP A 185 0.34 11.52 -39.86
N ILE A 186 1.43 10.74 -39.94
CA ILE A 186 2.04 10.08 -38.78
C ILE A 186 2.66 11.12 -37.84
N GLU A 187 3.35 12.12 -38.38
CA GLU A 187 3.94 13.23 -37.63
C GLU A 187 2.87 14.11 -36.99
N VAL A 188 1.77 14.38 -37.70
CA VAL A 188 0.62 15.11 -37.13
C VAL A 188 0.07 14.36 -35.91
N TRP A 189 -0.13 13.04 -36.03
CA TRP A 189 -0.58 12.22 -34.91
C TRP A 189 0.45 12.12 -33.79
N ARG A 190 1.75 12.11 -34.10
CA ARG A 190 2.84 12.16 -33.11
C ARG A 190 2.69 13.41 -32.25
N MET A 191 2.64 14.58 -32.87
CA MET A 191 2.51 15.86 -32.18
C MET A 191 1.24 15.93 -31.33
N PHE A 192 0.11 15.49 -31.87
CA PHE A 192 -1.15 15.45 -31.11
C PHE A 192 -1.08 14.53 -29.89
N MET A 193 -0.48 13.34 -30.02
CA MET A 193 -0.31 12.42 -28.90
C MET A 193 0.67 12.96 -27.86
N VAL A 194 1.75 13.61 -28.29
CA VAL A 194 2.71 14.26 -27.41
C VAL A 194 2.03 15.37 -26.62
N ASP A 195 1.21 16.22 -27.24
CA ASP A 195 0.42 17.25 -26.55
C ASP A 195 -0.49 16.62 -25.47
N LEU A 196 -1.14 15.49 -25.77
CA LEU A 196 -1.97 14.77 -24.79
C LEU A 196 -1.15 14.13 -23.65
N LEU A 197 0.02 13.57 -23.95
CA LEU A 197 0.92 13.02 -22.94
C LEU A 197 1.43 14.12 -21.99
N HIS A 198 1.71 15.32 -22.50
CA HIS A 198 2.08 16.47 -21.67
C HIS A 198 0.98 16.83 -20.66
N TRP A 199 -0.30 16.72 -21.01
CA TRP A 199 -1.40 16.91 -20.06
C TRP A 199 -1.43 15.89 -18.92
N MET A 200 -0.76 14.74 -19.07
CA MET A 200 -0.63 13.76 -17.98
C MET A 200 0.30 14.22 -16.84
N ARG A 201 1.11 15.26 -17.05
CA ARG A 201 1.92 15.90 -15.98
C ARG A 201 1.04 16.51 -14.89
N LEU A 202 -0.19 16.90 -15.22
CA LEU A 202 -1.16 17.42 -14.25
C LEU A 202 -1.99 16.29 -13.64
N HIS A 203 -1.79 15.99 -12.36
CA HIS A 203 -2.43 14.86 -11.66
C HIS A 203 -3.97 14.82 -11.81
N PHE A 204 -4.64 15.98 -11.80
CA PHE A 204 -6.10 16.04 -11.93
C PHE A 204 -6.63 15.85 -13.37
N VAL A 205 -5.78 16.04 -14.39
CA VAL A 205 -6.09 15.86 -15.82
C VAL A 205 -5.67 14.47 -16.31
N CYS A 206 -4.61 13.92 -15.72
CA CYS A 206 -3.95 12.68 -16.11
C CYS A 206 -4.88 11.50 -16.40
N PRO A 207 -5.89 11.16 -15.56
CA PRO A 207 -6.81 10.06 -15.86
C PRO A 207 -7.67 10.29 -17.10
N THR A 208 -8.06 11.53 -17.34
CA THR A 208 -8.88 11.92 -18.50
C THR A 208 -8.05 11.89 -19.78
N SER A 209 -6.83 12.42 -19.73
CA SER A 209 -5.90 12.39 -20.87
C SER A 209 -5.55 10.96 -21.27
N GLY A 210 -5.15 10.11 -20.31
CA GLY A 210 -4.85 8.70 -20.58
C GLY A 210 -6.02 7.95 -21.23
N ARG A 211 -7.26 8.20 -20.76
CA ARG A 211 -8.46 7.61 -21.40
C ARG A 211 -8.64 8.06 -22.85
N PHE A 212 -8.47 9.36 -23.11
CA PHE A 212 -8.64 9.89 -24.46
C PHE A 212 -7.56 9.37 -25.42
N ILE A 213 -6.31 9.28 -24.96
CA ILE A 213 -5.20 8.64 -25.70
C ILE A 213 -5.60 7.21 -26.11
N VAL A 214 -6.13 6.42 -25.18
CA VAL A 214 -6.61 5.05 -25.48
C VAL A 214 -7.77 5.06 -26.48
N CYS A 215 -8.68 6.04 -26.38
CA CYS A 215 -9.80 6.20 -27.31
C CYS A 215 -9.32 6.46 -28.75
N VAL A 216 -8.38 7.40 -28.92
CA VAL A 216 -7.76 7.71 -30.22
C VAL A 216 -7.00 6.50 -30.77
N TYR A 217 -6.18 5.86 -29.93
CA TYR A 217 -5.44 4.65 -30.29
C TYR A 217 -6.37 3.54 -30.81
N ARG A 218 -7.46 3.25 -30.09
CA ARG A 218 -8.43 2.24 -30.51
C ARG A 218 -9.12 2.63 -31.81
N GLY A 219 -9.40 3.92 -32.02
CA GLY A 219 -9.93 4.44 -33.27
C GLY A 219 -9.04 4.14 -34.47
N TRP A 220 -7.71 4.22 -34.32
CA TRP A 220 -6.76 3.81 -35.37
C TRP A 220 -6.83 2.31 -35.69
N ARG A 221 -7.12 1.48 -34.69
CA ARG A 221 -7.13 0.00 -34.83
C ARG A 221 -8.46 -0.57 -35.32
N HIS A 222 -9.58 0.10 -35.06
CA HIS A 222 -10.93 -0.35 -35.47
C HIS A 222 -11.34 0.13 -36.85
N ALA A 223 -10.75 1.23 -37.33
CA ALA A 223 -10.98 1.66 -38.69
C ALA A 223 -10.20 0.74 -39.64
N ASP A 224 -10.89 0.19 -40.64
CA ASP A 224 -10.41 -0.77 -41.64
C ASP A 224 -9.36 -0.13 -42.59
N TYR A 225 -8.23 0.33 -42.01
CA TYR A 225 -7.16 1.01 -42.71
C TYR A 225 -6.20 -0.02 -43.31
N ALA A 226 -6.58 -0.56 -44.45
CA ALA A 226 -5.63 -1.10 -45.42
C ALA A 226 -4.77 0.01 -46.10
N LYS A 227 -4.57 1.17 -45.45
CA LYS A 227 -3.88 2.35 -45.99
C LYS A 227 -2.85 2.93 -44.98
N PRO A 228 -1.74 3.52 -45.46
CA PRO A 228 -0.54 3.86 -44.67
C PRO A 228 -0.65 5.09 -43.72
N THR A 229 -1.86 5.52 -43.34
CA THR A 229 -2.08 6.79 -42.62
C THR A 229 -2.19 6.65 -41.09
N ALA A 230 -2.23 5.42 -40.56
CA ALA A 230 -2.32 5.16 -39.11
C ALA A 230 -0.93 4.81 -38.53
N PRO A 231 -0.58 5.28 -37.32
CA PRO A 231 0.69 4.96 -36.69
C PRO A 231 0.87 3.46 -36.44
N SER A 232 2.06 2.93 -36.73
CA SER A 232 2.44 1.55 -36.39
C SER A 232 2.51 1.34 -34.88
N LEU A 233 2.56 0.07 -34.43
CA LEU A 233 2.73 -0.25 -33.00
C LEU A 233 4.09 0.23 -32.49
N GLU A 234 5.09 0.14 -33.34
CA GLU A 234 6.47 0.53 -33.10
C GLU A 234 6.58 2.05 -32.97
N SER A 235 5.94 2.80 -33.87
CA SER A 235 5.87 4.26 -33.78
C SER A 235 5.20 4.70 -32.48
N TRP A 236 4.06 4.10 -32.14
CA TRP A 236 3.35 4.40 -30.89
C TRP A 236 4.19 4.10 -29.64
N TYR A 237 4.84 2.94 -29.62
CA TYR A 237 5.73 2.56 -28.53
C TYR A 237 6.92 3.52 -28.41
N GLN A 238 7.52 3.92 -29.53
CA GLN A 238 8.63 4.87 -29.55
C GLN A 238 8.21 6.22 -28.96
N TRP A 239 7.00 6.71 -29.27
CA TRP A 239 6.53 7.98 -28.69
C TRP A 239 6.33 7.93 -27.18
N LEU A 240 5.84 6.80 -26.66
CA LEU A 240 5.76 6.57 -25.20
C LEU A 240 7.15 6.50 -24.57
N LEU A 241 8.10 5.86 -25.26
CA LEU A 241 9.47 5.74 -24.80
C LEU A 241 10.19 7.10 -24.77
N ASP A 242 10.05 7.89 -25.84
CA ASP A 242 10.61 9.25 -25.93
C ASP A 242 10.05 10.11 -24.79
N PHE A 243 8.72 10.08 -24.57
CA PHE A 243 8.08 10.82 -23.49
C PHE A 243 8.54 10.36 -22.09
N LEU A 244 8.68 9.06 -21.85
CA LEU A 244 9.17 8.54 -20.57
C LEU A 244 10.65 8.80 -20.34
N THR A 245 11.43 9.01 -21.40
CA THR A 245 12.83 9.44 -21.28
C THR A 245 12.89 10.87 -20.73
N GLU A 246 11.94 11.73 -21.10
CA GLU A 246 11.79 13.07 -20.54
C GLU A 246 11.16 13.06 -19.13
N GLU A 247 10.15 12.20 -18.91
CA GLU A 247 9.35 12.16 -17.67
C GLU A 247 9.24 10.75 -17.04
N PRO A 248 10.33 10.19 -16.47
CA PRO A 248 10.33 8.82 -15.92
C PRO A 248 9.31 8.60 -14.79
N SER A 249 8.99 9.65 -14.03
CA SER A 249 8.06 9.60 -12.90
C SER A 249 6.62 9.22 -13.28
N LEU A 250 6.25 9.35 -14.56
CA LEU A 250 4.90 9.08 -15.06
C LEU A 250 4.66 7.63 -15.47
N LEU A 251 5.63 6.73 -15.31
CA LEU A 251 5.49 5.32 -15.68
C LEU A 251 4.27 4.64 -15.01
N GLU A 252 4.06 4.88 -13.72
CA GLU A 252 2.88 4.34 -13.00
C GLU A 252 1.55 4.93 -13.52
N SER A 253 1.55 6.20 -13.91
CA SER A 253 0.39 6.85 -14.53
C SER A 253 0.05 6.22 -15.88
N ILE A 254 1.07 5.95 -16.71
CA ILE A 254 0.90 5.27 -18.01
C ILE A 254 0.37 3.85 -17.82
N LYS A 255 0.91 3.09 -16.86
CA LYS A 255 0.39 1.75 -16.50
C LYS A 255 -1.10 1.78 -16.17
N ASN A 256 -1.50 2.71 -15.29
CA ASN A 256 -2.86 2.76 -14.75
C ASN A 256 -3.89 3.37 -15.70
N TYR A 257 -3.50 4.36 -16.51
CA TYR A 257 -4.43 5.15 -17.32
C TYR A 257 -4.33 4.90 -18.84
N ILE A 258 -3.28 4.23 -19.32
CA ILE A 258 -3.13 3.86 -20.73
C ILE A 258 -3.18 2.33 -20.89
N PHE A 259 -2.19 1.60 -20.36
CA PHE A 259 -2.09 0.16 -20.60
C PHE A 259 -3.25 -0.64 -19.98
N LEU A 260 -3.59 -0.37 -18.72
CA LEU A 260 -4.67 -1.09 -18.04
C LEU A 260 -6.03 -0.90 -18.74
N PRO A 261 -6.47 0.32 -19.11
CA PRO A 261 -7.69 0.51 -19.89
C PRO A 261 -7.61 -0.11 -21.29
N LEU A 262 -6.47 0.00 -21.98
CA LEU A 262 -6.28 -0.59 -23.30
C LEU A 262 -6.51 -2.10 -23.29
N PHE A 263 -5.83 -2.80 -22.38
CA PHE A 263 -5.90 -4.26 -22.30
C PHE A 263 -7.26 -4.78 -21.81
N LYS A 264 -7.98 -3.99 -21.00
CA LYS A 264 -9.34 -4.33 -20.57
C LYS A 264 -10.38 -4.08 -21.66
N ALA A 265 -10.19 -3.07 -22.48
CA ALA A 265 -11.18 -2.65 -23.47
C ALA A 265 -11.11 -3.47 -24.77
N ASP A 266 -9.93 -3.94 -25.16
CA ASP A 266 -9.72 -4.75 -26.36
C ASP A 266 -8.65 -5.82 -26.11
N ARG A 267 -9.11 -7.06 -25.90
CA ARG A 267 -8.23 -8.20 -25.59
C ARG A 267 -7.32 -8.53 -26.77
N VAL A 268 -7.84 -8.49 -28.00
CA VAL A 268 -7.12 -8.91 -29.21
C VAL A 268 -5.99 -7.93 -29.51
N GLU A 269 -6.29 -6.63 -29.43
CA GLU A 269 -5.29 -5.59 -29.62
C GLU A 269 -4.25 -5.58 -28.48
N GLY A 270 -4.68 -5.82 -27.24
CA GLY A 270 -3.75 -5.99 -26.12
C GLY A 270 -2.74 -7.11 -26.34
N LEU A 271 -3.20 -8.28 -26.81
CA LEU A 271 -2.31 -9.40 -27.20
C LEU A 271 -1.38 -9.03 -28.36
N ARG A 272 -1.89 -8.34 -29.39
CA ARG A 272 -1.05 -7.88 -30.51
C ARG A 272 0.07 -6.94 -30.04
N PHE A 273 -0.26 -5.98 -29.18
CA PHE A 273 0.71 -5.05 -28.60
C PHE A 273 1.75 -5.79 -27.75
N LEU A 274 1.29 -6.64 -26.82
CA LEU A 274 2.17 -7.41 -25.96
C LEU A 274 3.07 -8.37 -26.75
N ALA A 275 2.57 -9.03 -27.81
CA ALA A 275 3.36 -9.97 -28.62
C ALA A 275 4.50 -9.26 -29.35
N LYS A 276 4.24 -8.03 -29.83
CA LYS A 276 5.27 -7.19 -30.42
C LYS A 276 6.33 -6.80 -29.40
N MET A 277 5.91 -6.46 -28.17
CA MET A 277 6.81 -6.06 -27.09
C MET A 277 7.56 -7.24 -26.47
N ASN A 278 7.04 -8.47 -26.53
CA ASN A 278 7.70 -9.66 -26.01
C ASN A 278 8.80 -10.22 -26.95
N GLY A 279 8.99 -9.63 -28.13
CA GLY A 279 10.04 -10.06 -29.06
C GLY A 279 11.45 -9.89 -28.49
N ASP A 280 12.33 -10.87 -28.76
CA ASP A 280 13.68 -11.08 -28.19
C ASP A 280 14.68 -9.90 -28.19
N LYS A 281 14.36 -8.78 -28.84
CA LYS A 281 15.35 -7.73 -29.16
C LYS A 281 15.57 -6.66 -28.10
N VAL A 282 14.67 -6.47 -27.13
CA VAL A 282 14.74 -5.28 -26.24
C VAL A 282 15.30 -5.59 -24.84
N VAL A 283 15.10 -6.80 -24.30
CA VAL A 283 15.68 -7.18 -22.99
C VAL A 283 17.13 -7.68 -23.12
N SER A 284 17.52 -8.20 -24.28
CA SER A 284 18.92 -8.57 -24.58
C SER A 284 19.88 -7.37 -24.52
N THR A 285 19.36 -6.14 -24.64
CA THR A 285 20.12 -4.88 -24.62
C THR A 285 20.19 -4.19 -23.24
N ALA A 286 19.57 -4.74 -22.20
CA ALA A 286 19.53 -4.18 -20.83
C ALA A 286 20.86 -4.35 -20.04
N SER A 287 21.99 -4.50 -20.73
CA SER A 287 23.32 -4.63 -20.12
C SER A 287 24.13 -3.32 -20.12
N ASN A 288 23.57 -2.23 -20.67
CA ASN A 288 24.21 -0.91 -20.74
C ASN A 288 23.51 0.11 -19.81
N LEU A 289 24.28 0.91 -19.07
CA LEU A 289 23.80 1.87 -18.06
C LEU A 289 22.83 2.95 -18.57
N ASP A 290 22.76 3.21 -19.89
CA ASP A 290 21.90 4.25 -20.50
C ASP A 290 20.51 3.73 -20.95
N MET A 291 20.17 2.46 -20.71
CA MET A 291 18.98 1.78 -21.30
C MET A 291 17.94 1.31 -20.28
N ASP A 292 17.80 1.97 -19.12
CA ASP A 292 16.84 1.60 -18.08
C ASP A 292 15.38 1.83 -18.50
N ILE A 293 15.08 2.96 -19.16
CA ILE A 293 13.69 3.33 -19.50
C ILE A 293 13.01 2.35 -20.49
N PRO A 294 13.67 1.90 -21.59
CA PRO A 294 13.09 0.87 -22.46
C PRO A 294 12.75 -0.43 -21.72
N ALA A 295 13.64 -0.91 -20.85
CA ALA A 295 13.42 -2.11 -20.06
C ALA A 295 12.28 -1.93 -19.05
N LEU A 296 12.24 -0.77 -18.38
CA LEU A 296 11.17 -0.41 -17.45
C LEU A 296 9.80 -0.34 -18.13
N LEU A 297 9.72 0.30 -19.30
CA LEU A 297 8.48 0.40 -20.07
C LEU A 297 7.99 -0.98 -20.51
N GLN A 298 8.89 -1.81 -21.02
CA GLN A 298 8.57 -3.17 -21.45
C GLN A 298 8.09 -4.04 -20.27
N LEU A 299 8.79 -4.02 -19.14
CA LEU A 299 8.39 -4.75 -17.94
C LEU A 299 7.06 -4.21 -17.37
N ALA A 300 6.82 -2.90 -17.41
CA ALA A 300 5.57 -2.28 -17.00
C ALA A 300 4.37 -2.71 -17.88
N VAL A 301 4.60 -2.82 -19.19
CA VAL A 301 3.64 -3.34 -20.16
C VAL A 301 3.31 -4.81 -19.84
N LEU A 302 4.33 -5.65 -19.66
CA LEU A 302 4.15 -7.08 -19.34
C LEU A 302 3.48 -7.29 -17.97
N GLU A 303 3.87 -6.54 -16.95
CA GLU A 303 3.26 -6.62 -15.60
C GLU A 303 1.78 -6.24 -15.66
N THR A 304 1.44 -5.18 -16.41
CA THR A 304 0.04 -4.77 -16.63
C THR A 304 -0.74 -5.83 -17.39
N GLY A 305 -0.12 -6.43 -18.42
CA GLY A 305 -0.67 -7.57 -19.15
C GLY A 305 -0.93 -8.79 -18.25
N LYS A 306 -0.04 -9.06 -17.29
CA LYS A 306 -0.20 -10.15 -16.33
C LYS A 306 -1.36 -9.89 -15.36
N LYS A 307 -1.54 -8.65 -14.88
CA LYS A 307 -2.66 -8.26 -14.00
C LYS A 307 -4.04 -8.53 -14.63
N VAL A 308 -4.16 -8.37 -15.94
CA VAL A 308 -5.42 -8.61 -16.66
C VAL A 308 -5.55 -10.04 -17.24
N GLY A 309 -4.52 -10.88 -17.07
CA GLY A 309 -4.52 -12.27 -17.54
C GLY A 309 -4.24 -12.44 -19.03
N LEU A 310 -3.49 -11.52 -19.63
CA LEU A 310 -2.99 -11.64 -21.01
C LEU A 310 -1.55 -12.18 -21.09
N VAL A 311 -0.82 -12.13 -19.99
CA VAL A 311 0.56 -12.63 -19.89
C VAL A 311 0.61 -13.77 -18.89
N GLU A 312 1.32 -14.84 -19.24
CA GLU A 312 1.47 -16.05 -18.46
C GLU A 312 2.94 -16.33 -18.10
N GLU A 313 3.11 -17.16 -17.09
CA GLU A 313 4.43 -17.51 -16.55
C GLU A 313 5.15 -18.53 -17.44
N PRO A 314 6.50 -18.55 -17.42
CA PRO A 314 7.28 -19.52 -18.17
C PRO A 314 6.89 -20.95 -17.77
N GLY A 315 6.49 -21.79 -18.74
CA GLY A 315 6.34 -23.24 -18.54
C GLY A 315 5.04 -23.71 -17.87
N LEU A 316 3.96 -22.92 -17.85
CA LEU A 316 2.63 -23.47 -17.51
C LEU A 316 2.02 -24.28 -18.66
N ASP A 317 2.40 -23.99 -19.91
CA ASP A 317 2.01 -24.71 -21.12
C ASP A 317 3.30 -25.12 -21.86
N GLU A 318 3.88 -26.28 -21.55
CA GLU A 318 4.92 -26.87 -22.41
C GLU A 318 4.26 -27.43 -23.67
N ASP A 319 3.82 -26.56 -24.58
CA ASP A 319 3.51 -26.94 -25.96
C ASP A 319 3.84 -25.78 -26.90
N GLU A 320 5.05 -25.78 -27.44
CA GLU A 320 5.52 -24.87 -28.51
C GLU A 320 4.85 -25.13 -29.88
N ALA A 321 3.69 -25.79 -29.94
CA ALA A 321 3.08 -26.24 -31.18
C ALA A 321 1.57 -26.02 -31.25
N ASN A 322 1.12 -24.77 -31.30
CA ASN A 322 -0.09 -24.37 -32.06
C ASN A 322 -0.14 -22.84 -32.24
N ALA A 323 0.54 -22.35 -33.27
CA ALA A 323 0.70 -20.94 -33.60
C ALA A 323 -0.54 -20.26 -34.24
N GLU A 324 -1.76 -20.78 -34.06
CA GLU A 324 -2.98 -20.12 -34.55
C GLU A 324 -4.06 -20.11 -33.46
N GLY A 325 -4.09 -19.02 -32.67
CA GLY A 325 -5.15 -18.74 -31.68
C GLY A 325 -4.71 -18.50 -30.24
N CYS A 326 -3.46 -18.04 -29.99
CA CYS A 326 -2.93 -17.91 -28.63
C CYS A 326 -3.76 -16.97 -27.73
N SER A 327 -4.25 -17.47 -26.59
CA SER A 327 -5.07 -16.72 -25.63
C SER A 327 -4.28 -15.80 -24.70
N SER A 328 -2.95 -15.94 -24.69
CA SER A 328 -2.00 -15.35 -23.72
C SER A 328 -0.58 -15.30 -24.32
N ILE A 329 0.31 -14.53 -23.68
CA ILE A 329 1.73 -14.40 -24.04
C ILE A 329 2.60 -14.93 -22.92
N MET A 330 3.52 -15.85 -23.26
CA MET A 330 4.46 -16.41 -22.30
C MET A 330 5.71 -15.55 -22.18
N VAL A 331 6.11 -15.24 -20.95
CA VAL A 331 7.41 -14.59 -20.70
C VAL A 331 8.49 -15.65 -20.65
N HIS A 332 9.58 -15.46 -21.42
CA HIS A 332 10.69 -16.40 -21.43
C HIS A 332 11.54 -16.33 -20.16
N GLU A 333 11.90 -17.50 -19.62
CA GLU A 333 12.72 -17.63 -18.39
C GLU A 333 14.07 -16.92 -18.49
N LYS A 334 14.78 -17.08 -19.63
CA LYS A 334 16.08 -16.45 -19.87
C LYS A 334 16.05 -14.91 -19.80
N ILE A 335 14.94 -14.33 -20.24
CA ILE A 335 14.71 -12.88 -20.23
C ILE A 335 14.49 -12.40 -18.79
N LEU A 336 13.70 -13.15 -18.00
CA LEU A 336 13.44 -12.84 -16.59
C LEU A 336 14.71 -12.97 -15.74
N GLU A 337 15.51 -14.00 -16.00
CA GLU A 337 16.76 -14.24 -15.29
C GLU A 337 17.74 -13.06 -15.41
N SER A 338 17.87 -12.46 -16.61
CA SER A 338 18.76 -11.31 -16.82
C SER A 338 18.27 -10.05 -16.10
N VAL A 339 16.95 -9.79 -16.09
CA VAL A 339 16.40 -8.59 -15.44
C VAL A 339 16.28 -8.70 -13.92
N LEU A 340 16.19 -9.90 -13.35
CA LEU A 340 16.15 -10.11 -11.90
C LEU A 340 17.51 -9.83 -11.23
N ALA A 341 18.61 -9.89 -11.99
CA ALA A 341 19.96 -9.53 -11.56
C ALA A 341 20.39 -8.12 -12.01
N HIS A 342 19.46 -7.32 -12.54
CA HIS A 342 19.78 -6.02 -13.13
C HIS A 342 20.27 -4.99 -12.08
N PRO A 343 21.22 -4.10 -12.43
CA PRO A 343 21.69 -3.05 -11.53
C PRO A 343 20.60 -2.10 -11.03
N SER A 344 19.70 -1.65 -11.91
CA SER A 344 18.56 -0.79 -11.53
C SER A 344 17.57 -1.51 -10.59
N HIS A 345 17.22 -0.82 -9.51
CA HIS A 345 16.29 -1.30 -8.47
C HIS A 345 14.88 -1.40 -9.02
N GLU A 346 14.45 -0.41 -9.80
CA GLU A 346 13.13 -0.33 -10.42
C GLU A 346 12.91 -1.50 -11.40
N VAL A 347 13.94 -1.85 -12.19
CA VAL A 347 13.90 -2.99 -13.11
C VAL A 347 13.73 -4.30 -12.32
N ARG A 348 14.53 -4.50 -11.26
CA ARG A 348 14.42 -5.70 -10.40
C ARG A 348 13.06 -5.81 -9.71
N VAL A 349 12.50 -4.70 -9.21
CA VAL A 349 11.17 -4.69 -8.58
C VAL A 349 10.09 -5.05 -9.59
N LEU A 350 10.12 -4.50 -10.81
CA LEU A 350 9.15 -4.83 -11.85
C LEU A 350 9.30 -6.29 -12.31
N ALA A 351 10.51 -6.80 -12.45
CA ALA A 351 10.78 -8.20 -12.77
C ALA A 351 10.24 -9.15 -11.69
N LEU A 352 10.52 -8.87 -10.41
CA LEU A 352 9.95 -9.62 -9.29
C LEU A 352 8.43 -9.53 -9.27
N SER A 353 7.87 -8.35 -9.54
CA SER A 353 6.42 -8.16 -9.65
C SER A 353 5.83 -8.96 -10.80
N LEU A 354 6.53 -9.07 -11.92
CA LEU A 354 6.10 -9.87 -13.06
C LEU A 354 6.10 -11.37 -12.73
N LEU A 355 6.95 -11.86 -11.82
CA LEU A 355 6.86 -13.23 -11.29
C LEU A 355 5.68 -13.40 -10.33
N VAL A 356 5.52 -12.49 -9.38
CA VAL A 356 4.56 -12.64 -8.27
C VAL A 356 3.11 -12.36 -8.68
N THR A 357 2.88 -11.31 -9.48
CA THR A 357 1.55 -10.83 -9.83
C THR A 357 0.74 -11.88 -10.59
N SER A 358 -0.54 -11.98 -10.29
CA SER A 358 -1.49 -12.83 -11.01
C SER A 358 -2.90 -12.22 -10.92
N PRO A 359 -3.80 -12.44 -11.89
CA PRO A 359 -5.21 -12.07 -11.80
C PRO A 359 -5.94 -12.73 -10.62
N SER A 360 -5.42 -13.87 -10.14
CA SER A 360 -5.94 -14.61 -9.00
C SER A 360 -4.83 -14.91 -8.00
N THR A 361 -5.10 -14.61 -6.73
CA THR A 361 -4.22 -14.91 -5.59
C THR A 361 -4.14 -16.40 -5.27
N THR A 362 -4.88 -17.26 -5.96
CA THR A 362 -4.87 -18.72 -5.75
C THR A 362 -4.37 -19.49 -6.97
N ARG A 363 -3.94 -18.78 -8.04
CA ARG A 363 -3.37 -19.41 -9.23
C ARG A 363 -1.98 -20.00 -8.88
N PRO A 364 -1.71 -21.28 -9.18
CA PRO A 364 -0.37 -21.85 -9.00
C PRO A 364 0.70 -21.10 -9.78
N TYR A 365 1.94 -21.20 -9.29
CA TYR A 365 3.13 -20.79 -10.01
C TYR A 365 3.61 -21.92 -10.93
N SER A 366 4.28 -21.57 -12.02
CA SER A 366 5.11 -22.56 -12.73
C SER A 366 6.33 -22.96 -11.91
N TYR A 367 6.90 -24.12 -12.23
CA TYR A 367 8.16 -24.58 -11.62
C TYR A 367 9.30 -23.58 -11.88
N ALA A 368 9.48 -23.15 -13.13
CA ALA A 368 10.50 -22.16 -13.51
C ALA A 368 10.38 -20.83 -12.74
N ALA A 369 9.15 -20.33 -12.52
CA ALA A 369 8.95 -19.11 -11.75
C ALA A 369 9.40 -19.26 -10.28
N LEU A 370 9.13 -20.42 -9.66
CA LEU A 370 9.58 -20.70 -8.29
C LEU A 370 11.10 -20.88 -8.20
N GLU A 371 11.74 -21.48 -9.20
CA GLU A 371 13.20 -21.60 -9.26
C GLU A 371 13.89 -20.23 -9.44
N LEU A 372 13.34 -19.34 -10.28
CA LEU A 372 13.82 -17.97 -10.38
C LEU A 372 13.69 -17.21 -9.05
N LEU A 373 12.56 -17.34 -8.36
CA LEU A 373 12.40 -16.76 -7.01
C LEU A 373 13.44 -17.33 -6.05
N ARG A 374 13.64 -18.65 -6.05
CA ARG A 374 14.62 -19.35 -5.22
C ARG A 374 16.04 -18.83 -5.45
N LYS A 375 16.40 -18.56 -6.70
CA LYS A 375 17.73 -18.08 -7.10
C LYS A 375 18.00 -16.63 -6.70
N HIS A 376 17.02 -15.74 -6.80
CA HIS A 376 17.24 -14.30 -6.67
C HIS A 376 16.80 -13.68 -5.32
N LEU A 377 15.99 -14.37 -4.51
CA LEU A 377 15.52 -13.80 -3.23
C LEU A 377 16.65 -13.45 -2.26
N ALA A 378 17.74 -14.22 -2.24
CA ALA A 378 18.88 -13.96 -1.35
C ALA A 378 19.56 -12.61 -1.65
N THR A 379 19.79 -12.28 -2.92
CA THR A 379 20.42 -11.01 -3.32
C THR A 379 19.48 -9.84 -3.06
N VAL A 380 18.18 -10.06 -3.25
CA VAL A 380 17.14 -9.07 -2.97
C VAL A 380 17.03 -8.74 -1.48
N PHE A 381 17.15 -9.74 -0.59
CA PHE A 381 17.09 -9.55 0.87
C PHE A 381 18.36 -8.89 1.41
N ALA A 382 19.50 -9.11 0.78
CA ALA A 382 20.78 -8.52 1.15
C ALA A 382 20.98 -7.07 0.65
N ASP A 383 20.03 -6.53 -0.12
CA ASP A 383 20.18 -5.25 -0.79
C ASP A 383 20.29 -4.05 0.19
N PRO A 384 21.27 -3.15 0.05
CA PRO A 384 21.48 -2.03 0.97
C PRO A 384 20.42 -0.93 0.89
N ASP A 385 19.67 -0.78 -0.21
CA ASP A 385 18.70 0.30 -0.36
C ASP A 385 17.39 0.06 0.39
N ALA A 386 17.03 0.99 1.27
CA ALA A 386 15.85 0.86 2.12
C ALA A 386 14.55 0.96 1.33
N LYS A 387 14.49 1.81 0.29
CA LYS A 387 13.29 1.99 -0.54
C LYS A 387 12.99 0.70 -1.30
N PHE A 388 14.00 0.13 -1.97
CA PHE A 388 13.92 -1.15 -2.65
C PHE A 388 13.42 -2.26 -1.72
N ARG A 389 14.00 -2.41 -0.51
CA ARG A 389 13.54 -3.42 0.46
C ARG A 389 12.07 -3.26 0.86
N VAL A 390 11.57 -2.02 0.99
CA VAL A 390 10.15 -1.75 1.30
C VAL A 390 9.23 -2.20 0.16
N GLU A 391 9.59 -1.87 -1.08
CA GLU A 391 8.80 -2.27 -2.27
C GLU A 391 8.78 -3.79 -2.44
N VAL A 392 9.94 -4.43 -2.29
CA VAL A 392 10.11 -5.90 -2.32
C VAL A 392 9.29 -6.59 -1.24
N SER A 393 9.28 -6.06 -0.01
CA SER A 393 8.54 -6.65 1.11
C SER A 393 7.06 -6.84 0.78
N GLY A 394 6.46 -5.89 0.05
CA GLY A 394 5.11 -6.01 -0.48
C GLY A 394 4.93 -7.16 -1.47
N LYS A 395 5.90 -7.34 -2.39
CA LYS A 395 5.89 -8.44 -3.39
C LYS A 395 6.07 -9.81 -2.74
N VAL A 396 6.99 -9.92 -1.80
CA VAL A 396 7.26 -11.17 -1.06
C VAL A 396 6.05 -11.60 -0.22
N ARG A 397 5.34 -10.64 0.38
CA ARG A 397 4.04 -10.89 1.01
C ARG A 397 3.05 -11.52 0.02
N ASP A 398 2.88 -10.88 -1.14
CA ASP A 398 1.87 -11.29 -2.11
C ASP A 398 2.23 -12.67 -2.70
N MET A 399 3.54 -12.93 -2.83
CA MET A 399 4.11 -14.23 -3.19
C MET A 399 3.70 -15.32 -2.20
N PHE A 400 3.97 -15.12 -0.90
CA PHE A 400 3.61 -16.08 0.14
C PHE A 400 2.12 -16.38 0.15
N ARG A 401 1.28 -15.33 0.09
CA ARG A 401 -0.19 -15.48 0.02
C ARG A 401 -0.60 -16.32 -1.18
N ARG A 402 0.02 -16.12 -2.34
CA ARG A 402 -0.28 -16.87 -3.56
C ARG A 402 0.17 -18.33 -3.48
N VAL A 403 1.34 -18.61 -2.91
CA VAL A 403 1.80 -19.99 -2.67
C VAL A 403 0.83 -20.75 -1.76
N ARG A 404 0.42 -20.15 -0.63
CA ARG A 404 -0.58 -20.75 0.27
C ARG A 404 -1.92 -20.99 -0.41
N GLY A 405 -2.40 -19.98 -1.16
CA GLY A 405 -3.63 -20.08 -1.95
C GLY A 405 -3.59 -21.17 -3.02
N ALA A 406 -2.45 -21.31 -3.72
CA ALA A 406 -2.24 -22.34 -4.73
C ALA A 406 -2.28 -23.74 -4.14
N ILE A 407 -1.55 -23.98 -3.04
CA ILE A 407 -1.55 -25.28 -2.33
C ILE A 407 -2.98 -25.67 -1.95
N HIS A 408 -3.76 -24.73 -1.40
CA HIS A 408 -5.16 -24.99 -1.04
C HIS A 408 -6.02 -25.40 -2.24
N VAL A 409 -5.94 -24.66 -3.36
CA VAL A 409 -6.72 -24.98 -4.57
C VAL A 409 -6.28 -26.30 -5.20
N LEU A 410 -4.98 -26.61 -5.20
CA LEU A 410 -4.43 -27.87 -5.70
C LEU A 410 -4.95 -29.06 -4.88
N LYS A 411 -4.82 -29.01 -3.55
CA LYS A 411 -5.36 -30.04 -2.64
C LYS A 411 -6.87 -30.27 -2.83
N ARG A 412 -7.63 -29.21 -3.11
CA ARG A 412 -9.08 -29.31 -3.37
C ARG A 412 -9.43 -29.86 -4.76
N SER A 413 -8.54 -29.68 -5.74
CA SER A 413 -8.76 -30.08 -7.13
C SER A 413 -8.40 -31.56 -7.37
N ILE A 414 -7.37 -32.08 -6.71
CA ILE A 414 -6.88 -33.47 -6.86
C ILE A 414 -7.99 -34.52 -6.64
N PRO A 415 -8.78 -34.52 -5.54
CA PRO A 415 -9.83 -35.52 -5.32
C PRO A 415 -10.90 -35.52 -6.41
N ARG A 416 -11.18 -34.36 -7.02
CA ARG A 416 -12.17 -34.23 -8.09
C ARG A 416 -11.64 -34.78 -9.42
N ALA A 417 -10.37 -34.52 -9.72
CA ALA A 417 -9.71 -35.12 -10.88
C ALA A 417 -9.69 -36.65 -10.75
N ARG A 418 -9.36 -37.17 -9.55
CA ARG A 418 -9.41 -38.60 -9.23
C ARG A 418 -10.81 -39.18 -9.42
N ALA A 419 -11.84 -38.54 -8.88
CA ALA A 419 -13.23 -39.00 -9.03
C ALA A 419 -13.70 -38.98 -10.50
N LYS A 420 -13.26 -38.00 -11.30
CA LYS A 420 -13.55 -37.93 -12.74
C LYS A 420 -12.88 -39.08 -13.50
N ALA A 421 -11.60 -39.36 -13.21
CA ALA A 421 -10.87 -40.48 -13.80
C ALA A 421 -11.49 -41.84 -13.44
N GLN A 422 -11.90 -42.03 -12.19
CA GLN A 422 -12.59 -43.26 -11.74
C GLN A 422 -13.95 -43.46 -12.44
N LYS A 423 -14.71 -42.38 -12.67
CA LYS A 423 -15.97 -42.44 -13.44
C LYS A 423 -15.77 -42.82 -14.91
N ALA A 424 -14.64 -42.46 -15.50
CA ALA A 424 -14.29 -42.85 -16.87
C ALA A 424 -13.92 -44.34 -16.97
N ASN A 425 -13.42 -44.95 -15.89
CA ASN A 425 -12.95 -46.34 -15.87
C ASN A 425 -14.01 -47.38 -15.43
N LEU A 426 -15.26 -46.99 -15.18
CA LEU A 426 -16.35 -47.91 -14.81
C LEU A 426 -16.92 -48.65 -16.05
N PRO A 427 -17.02 -50.00 -16.03
CA PRO A 427 -17.55 -50.77 -17.16
C PRO A 427 -19.07 -50.53 -17.28
N GLY A 428 -19.46 -49.77 -18.31
CA GLY A 428 -20.86 -49.43 -18.58
C GLY A 428 -21.07 -48.00 -19.12
N ALA A 429 -20.06 -47.13 -19.00
CA ALA A 429 -20.11 -45.78 -19.56
C ALA A 429 -19.72 -45.78 -21.05
N GLN A 430 -20.59 -46.31 -21.93
CA GLN A 430 -20.54 -45.96 -23.35
C GLN A 430 -20.99 -44.50 -23.51
N SER A 431 -20.10 -43.56 -23.19
CA SER A 431 -20.20 -42.21 -23.73
C SER A 431 -19.55 -42.22 -25.10
N LYS A 432 -20.29 -41.76 -26.12
CA LYS A 432 -19.77 -41.48 -27.46
C LYS A 432 -18.67 -40.43 -27.36
N VAL A 433 -17.43 -40.85 -27.15
CA VAL A 433 -16.24 -40.00 -27.29
C VAL A 433 -15.27 -40.77 -28.16
N ASN A 434 -14.94 -40.18 -29.31
CA ASN A 434 -13.94 -40.74 -30.24
C ASN A 434 -12.61 -40.96 -29.49
N PRO A 435 -11.96 -42.13 -29.65
CA PRO A 435 -10.66 -42.43 -29.03
C PRO A 435 -9.55 -41.43 -29.38
N ASP A 436 -9.64 -40.76 -30.54
CA ASP A 436 -8.61 -39.82 -31.02
C ASP A 436 -8.65 -38.43 -30.33
N LEU A 437 -9.62 -38.17 -29.44
CA LEU A 437 -9.72 -36.91 -28.69
C LEU A 437 -9.43 -37.05 -27.18
N ALA A 438 -9.19 -38.28 -26.69
CA ALA A 438 -8.90 -38.52 -25.28
C ALA A 438 -7.42 -38.24 -24.90
N ALA A 439 -6.53 -38.17 -25.90
CA ALA A 439 -5.12 -37.84 -25.75
C ALA A 439 -4.80 -36.37 -26.09
N ALA A 440 -5.78 -35.58 -26.53
CA ALA A 440 -5.59 -34.13 -26.68
C ALA A 440 -5.67 -33.49 -25.29
N GLU A 441 -4.53 -33.02 -24.80
CA GLU A 441 -4.39 -32.31 -23.53
C GLU A 441 -5.41 -31.16 -23.48
N GLN A 442 -6.34 -31.23 -22.52
CA GLN A 442 -7.33 -30.17 -22.38
C GLN A 442 -6.63 -28.89 -21.88
N PRO A 443 -6.89 -27.72 -22.49
CA PRO A 443 -6.29 -26.47 -22.03
C PRO A 443 -6.62 -26.19 -20.57
N ILE A 444 -5.67 -25.61 -19.84
CA ILE A 444 -5.79 -25.29 -18.40
C ILE A 444 -6.95 -24.33 -18.17
N LEU A 445 -8.13 -24.85 -17.84
CA LEU A 445 -9.30 -24.03 -17.51
C LEU A 445 -9.28 -23.66 -16.02
N TYR A 446 -8.74 -22.46 -15.74
CA TYR A 446 -8.84 -21.86 -14.42
C TYR A 446 -10.26 -21.32 -14.19
N ARG A 447 -11.09 -22.08 -13.46
CA ARG A 447 -12.31 -21.52 -12.86
C ARG A 447 -11.94 -21.08 -11.45
N ALA A 448 -12.44 -19.93 -11.00
CA ALA A 448 -11.97 -19.16 -9.85
C ALA A 448 -11.77 -19.87 -8.49
N ASN A 449 -11.96 -21.19 -8.37
CA ASN A 449 -11.56 -22.00 -7.22
C ASN A 449 -11.17 -23.47 -7.54
N LEU A 450 -10.95 -23.87 -8.80
CA LEU A 450 -10.64 -25.25 -9.21
C LEU A 450 -9.79 -25.28 -10.48
N ILE A 451 -8.86 -26.24 -10.52
CA ILE A 451 -7.98 -26.47 -11.66
C ILE A 451 -8.39 -27.78 -12.33
N VAL A 452 -8.56 -27.74 -13.66
CA VAL A 452 -8.87 -28.93 -14.45
C VAL A 452 -7.60 -29.38 -15.16
N LEU A 453 -6.90 -30.34 -14.57
CA LEU A 453 -5.70 -30.98 -15.10
C LEU A 453 -5.72 -32.48 -14.72
N PRO A 454 -4.93 -33.33 -15.41
CA PRO A 454 -4.70 -34.71 -14.98
C PRO A 454 -4.22 -34.79 -13.52
N GLU A 455 -4.62 -35.83 -12.79
CA GLU A 455 -4.26 -36.01 -11.38
C GLU A 455 -2.75 -36.00 -11.15
N ALA A 456 -1.98 -36.65 -12.03
CA ALA A 456 -0.52 -36.70 -11.94
C ALA A 456 0.12 -35.30 -12.00
N GLN A 457 -0.33 -34.46 -12.94
CA GLN A 457 0.17 -33.08 -13.07
C GLN A 457 -0.25 -32.22 -11.88
N LEU A 458 -1.48 -32.35 -11.38
CA LEU A 458 -1.92 -31.64 -10.16
C LEU A 458 -1.11 -32.04 -8.93
N THR A 459 -0.76 -33.32 -8.81
CA THR A 459 0.02 -33.85 -7.69
C THR A 459 1.45 -33.36 -7.76
N HIS A 460 2.09 -33.44 -8.93
CA HIS A 460 3.42 -32.88 -9.14
C HIS A 460 3.46 -31.37 -8.89
N CYS A 461 2.42 -30.65 -9.33
CA CYS A 461 2.25 -29.23 -9.05
C CYS A 461 2.18 -28.92 -7.56
N LEU A 462 1.40 -29.71 -6.81
CA LEU A 462 1.32 -29.59 -5.36
C LEU A 462 2.68 -29.83 -4.70
N GLU A 463 3.40 -30.88 -5.09
CA GLU A 463 4.69 -31.26 -4.52
C GLU A 463 5.71 -30.12 -4.56
N TYR A 464 5.95 -29.53 -5.74
CA TYR A 464 6.94 -28.46 -5.85
C TYR A 464 6.51 -27.17 -5.15
N HIS A 465 5.20 -26.90 -5.02
CA HIS A 465 4.71 -25.75 -4.23
C HIS A 465 4.94 -25.96 -2.74
N GLU A 466 4.67 -27.16 -2.22
CA GLU A 466 4.96 -27.47 -0.82
C GLU A 466 6.47 -27.46 -0.55
N GLU A 467 7.29 -27.96 -1.49
CA GLU A 467 8.74 -27.87 -1.40
C GLU A 467 9.23 -26.41 -1.39
N PHE A 468 8.69 -25.57 -2.26
CA PHE A 468 9.01 -24.15 -2.27
C PHE A 468 8.60 -23.45 -0.97
N LEU A 469 7.43 -23.76 -0.41
CA LEU A 469 7.01 -23.23 0.88
C LEU A 469 8.01 -23.61 1.99
N ARG A 470 8.39 -24.89 2.07
CA ARG A 470 9.38 -25.38 3.05
C ARG A 470 10.73 -24.71 2.86
N TRP A 471 11.19 -24.60 1.61
CA TRP A 471 12.42 -23.90 1.25
C TRP A 471 12.35 -22.45 1.67
N TYR A 472 11.26 -21.73 1.38
CA TYR A 472 11.14 -20.30 1.66
C TYR A 472 11.15 -20.02 3.16
N ILE A 473 10.44 -20.81 3.97
CA ILE A 473 10.52 -20.70 5.43
C ILE A 473 11.94 -21.03 5.93
N GLY A 474 12.57 -22.09 5.42
CA GLY A 474 13.97 -22.40 5.76
C GLY A 474 14.96 -21.29 5.37
N PHE A 475 14.77 -20.68 4.20
CA PHE A 475 15.53 -19.55 3.68
C PHE A 475 15.43 -18.37 4.65
N LEU A 476 14.21 -17.97 5.05
CA LEU A 476 14.02 -16.90 6.02
C LEU A 476 14.78 -17.16 7.32
N CYS A 477 14.76 -18.39 7.84
CA CYS A 477 15.55 -18.76 9.02
C CYS A 477 17.07 -18.62 8.78
N SER A 478 17.56 -19.00 7.60
CA SER A 478 18.99 -18.90 7.25
C SER A 478 19.48 -17.44 7.12
N GLU A 479 18.58 -16.52 6.75
CA GLU A 479 18.85 -15.09 6.73
C GLU A 479 18.99 -14.48 8.13
N LEU A 480 18.60 -15.21 9.19
CA LEU A 480 18.70 -14.79 10.60
C LEU A 480 19.97 -15.27 11.31
N THR A 481 20.91 -15.88 10.59
CA THR A 481 22.19 -16.28 11.19
C THR A 481 22.91 -15.06 11.82
N PRO A 482 23.57 -15.20 12.99
CA PRO A 482 24.19 -14.06 13.67
C PRO A 482 25.26 -13.31 12.85
N THR A 483 25.83 -13.95 11.83
CA THR A 483 26.84 -13.37 10.94
C THR A 483 26.24 -12.70 9.69
N ALA A 484 24.93 -12.75 9.50
CA ALA A 484 24.27 -12.07 8.39
C ALA A 484 24.25 -10.55 8.60
N SER A 485 24.09 -9.79 7.51
CA SER A 485 24.01 -8.34 7.57
C SER A 485 22.66 -7.88 8.12
N TYR A 486 22.62 -6.64 8.62
CA TYR A 486 21.39 -5.97 9.03
C TYR A 486 20.26 -6.09 8.00
N GLN A 487 20.57 -5.90 6.71
CA GLN A 487 19.60 -5.96 5.61
C GLN A 487 18.89 -7.32 5.55
N ARG A 488 19.66 -8.40 5.69
CA ARG A 488 19.16 -9.79 5.68
C ARG A 488 18.29 -10.06 6.90
N HIS A 489 18.76 -9.67 8.08
CA HIS A 489 17.99 -9.77 9.33
C HIS A 489 16.66 -9.03 9.23
N ILE A 490 16.69 -7.75 8.88
CA ILE A 490 15.48 -6.90 8.89
C ILE A 490 14.48 -7.32 7.80
N ALA A 491 14.95 -7.74 6.62
CA ALA A 491 14.08 -8.23 5.56
C ALA A 491 13.38 -9.53 5.96
N SER A 492 14.13 -10.48 6.52
CA SER A 492 13.60 -11.77 6.98
C SER A 492 12.64 -11.60 8.16
N LEU A 493 13.03 -10.84 9.19
CA LEU A 493 12.18 -10.55 10.34
C LEU A 493 10.85 -9.88 9.94
N LYS A 494 10.90 -8.90 9.03
CA LYS A 494 9.66 -8.27 8.50
C LYS A 494 8.79 -9.25 7.73
N ALA A 495 9.39 -10.13 6.93
CA ALA A 495 8.64 -11.18 6.22
C ALA A 495 7.97 -12.16 7.20
N VAL A 496 8.67 -12.60 8.24
CA VAL A 496 8.14 -13.49 9.29
C VAL A 496 7.00 -12.81 10.06
N MET A 497 7.14 -11.55 10.44
CA MET A 497 6.07 -10.80 11.11
C MET A 497 4.83 -10.65 10.25
N PHE A 498 5.01 -10.44 8.93
CA PHE A 498 3.90 -10.43 8.01
C PHE A 498 3.23 -11.81 7.92
N ILE A 499 4.01 -12.88 7.75
CA ILE A 499 3.53 -14.26 7.64
C ILE A 499 2.73 -14.66 8.89
N THR A 500 3.30 -14.46 10.08
CA THR A 500 2.64 -14.81 11.35
C THR A 500 1.37 -13.99 11.56
N ARG A 501 1.32 -12.74 11.11
CA ARG A 501 0.10 -11.91 11.14
C ARG A 501 -0.97 -12.47 10.20
N LEU A 502 -0.59 -12.83 8.98
CA LEU A 502 -1.51 -13.41 7.99
C LEU A 502 -2.08 -14.75 8.46
N GLU A 503 -1.25 -15.62 9.04
CA GLU A 503 -1.66 -16.94 9.53
C GLU A 503 -2.44 -16.88 10.86
N ALA A 504 -2.41 -15.74 11.55
CA ALA A 504 -3.26 -15.44 12.71
C ALA A 504 -4.64 -14.87 12.33
N GLU A 505 -4.88 -14.51 11.06
CA GLU A 505 -6.20 -14.03 10.62
C GLU A 505 -7.24 -15.17 10.71
N ALA A 506 -8.37 -14.89 11.38
CA ALA A 506 -9.41 -15.89 11.65
C ALA A 506 -10.15 -16.36 10.38
N LEU A 507 -10.23 -15.52 9.34
CA LEU A 507 -11.00 -15.78 8.11
C LEU A 507 -10.07 -15.97 6.91
N LYS A 508 -9.10 -16.88 7.02
CA LYS A 508 -8.24 -17.25 5.89
C LYS A 508 -8.83 -18.41 5.08
N ILE A 509 -8.71 -18.32 3.76
CA ILE A 509 -9.36 -19.24 2.82
C ILE A 509 -8.65 -20.60 2.69
N TRP A 510 -7.43 -20.74 3.24
CA TRP A 510 -6.56 -21.89 2.99
C TRP A 510 -6.29 -22.81 4.18
N GLU A 511 -6.72 -22.47 5.41
CA GLU A 511 -6.41 -23.28 6.59
C GLU A 511 -7.10 -24.64 6.58
N THR A 512 -6.33 -25.69 6.84
CA THR A 512 -6.74 -27.09 6.90
C THR A 512 -5.98 -27.83 8.00
N GLU A 513 -6.44 -29.01 8.41
CA GLU A 513 -5.76 -29.81 9.45
C GLU A 513 -4.31 -30.19 9.06
N ASP A 514 -4.03 -30.31 7.76
CA ASP A 514 -2.68 -30.59 7.23
C ASP A 514 -1.67 -29.47 7.52
N ASP A 515 -2.14 -28.24 7.77
CA ASP A 515 -1.28 -27.08 7.95
C ASP A 515 -0.36 -27.18 9.16
N GLN A 516 -0.72 -28.02 10.13
CA GLN A 516 0.17 -28.33 11.24
C GLN A 516 1.53 -28.82 10.75
N ARG A 517 1.56 -29.76 9.80
CA ARG A 517 2.82 -30.31 9.24
C ARG A 517 3.35 -29.48 8.06
N LEU A 518 2.45 -28.93 7.26
CA LEU A 518 2.82 -28.19 6.06
C LEU A 518 3.48 -26.84 6.40
N PHE A 519 3.09 -26.20 7.50
CA PHE A 519 3.51 -24.85 7.83
C PHE A 519 3.97 -24.69 9.28
N PHE A 520 3.12 -24.97 10.29
CA PHE A 520 3.42 -24.61 11.67
C PHE A 520 4.63 -25.38 12.25
N ASP A 521 4.75 -26.67 11.94
CA ASP A 521 5.87 -27.53 12.35
C ASP A 521 7.21 -27.17 11.66
N LEU A 522 7.23 -26.22 10.71
CA LEU A 522 8.46 -25.71 10.10
C LEU A 522 9.21 -24.71 11.00
N PHE A 523 8.54 -24.17 12.02
CA PHE A 523 9.14 -23.30 13.03
C PHE A 523 9.65 -24.15 14.18
N ASP A 524 10.89 -24.60 14.06
CA ASP A 524 11.55 -25.57 14.95
C ASP A 524 12.54 -24.90 15.93
N ASP A 525 13.46 -25.69 16.47
CA ASP A 525 14.51 -25.26 17.39
C ASP A 525 15.54 -24.32 16.74
N LYS A 526 15.75 -24.41 15.43
CA LYS A 526 16.65 -23.49 14.72
C LYS A 526 16.06 -22.08 14.69
N TRP A 527 14.75 -21.98 14.47
CA TRP A 527 14.03 -20.72 14.54
C TRP A 527 14.09 -20.09 15.93
N SER A 528 13.83 -20.90 16.97
CA SER A 528 13.90 -20.41 18.34
C SER A 528 15.31 -19.90 18.66
N ARG A 529 16.34 -20.67 18.31
CA ARG A 529 17.74 -20.30 18.50
C ARG A 529 18.11 -19.01 17.78
N ALA A 530 17.78 -18.89 16.50
CA ALA A 530 18.11 -17.71 15.70
C ALA A 530 17.47 -16.44 16.27
N LEU A 531 16.19 -16.48 16.65
CA LEU A 531 15.50 -15.32 17.22
C LEU A 531 16.06 -14.92 18.58
N PHE A 532 16.39 -15.88 19.45
CA PHE A 532 17.01 -15.57 20.74
C PHE A 532 18.40 -14.93 20.59
N ASP A 533 19.22 -15.42 19.66
CA ASP A 533 20.53 -14.80 19.40
C ASP A 533 20.37 -13.35 18.89
N LEU A 534 19.34 -13.07 18.08
CA LEU A 534 19.03 -11.71 17.59
C LEU A 534 18.48 -10.74 18.66
N LEU A 535 18.16 -11.20 19.88
CA LEU A 535 17.89 -10.27 20.98
C LEU A 535 19.14 -9.50 21.41
N MET A 536 20.33 -10.00 21.07
CA MET A 536 21.61 -9.33 21.35
C MET A 536 22.17 -8.60 20.12
N ASP A 537 21.37 -8.40 19.09
CA ASP A 537 21.79 -7.75 17.85
C ASP A 537 22.14 -6.26 18.09
N PRO A 538 23.18 -5.69 17.44
CA PRO A 538 23.54 -4.28 17.61
C PRO A 538 22.46 -3.29 17.17
N PHE A 539 21.49 -3.70 16.35
CA PHE A 539 20.42 -2.83 15.86
C PHE A 539 19.13 -2.98 16.70
N ASP A 540 18.56 -1.86 17.13
CA ASP A 540 17.37 -1.85 18.01
C ASP A 540 16.11 -2.42 17.34
N ASP A 541 15.88 -2.09 16.07
CA ASP A 541 14.73 -2.58 15.32
C ASP A 541 14.79 -4.09 15.03
N VAL A 542 15.99 -4.65 14.88
CA VAL A 542 16.20 -6.12 14.79
C VAL A 542 15.80 -6.79 16.11
N ARG A 543 16.29 -6.27 17.24
CA ARG A 543 15.94 -6.77 18.57
C ARG A 543 14.45 -6.67 18.86
N ASP A 544 13.83 -5.55 18.49
CA ASP A 544 12.40 -5.31 18.69
C ASP A 544 11.52 -6.28 17.91
N ILE A 545 11.83 -6.46 16.63
CA ILE A 545 11.06 -7.37 15.80
C ILE A 545 11.30 -8.83 16.21
N SER A 546 12.53 -9.18 16.63
CA SER A 546 12.82 -10.52 17.15
C SER A 546 12.04 -10.83 18.43
N ALA A 547 12.03 -9.91 19.40
CA ALA A 547 11.24 -10.04 20.63
C ALA A 547 9.74 -10.17 20.33
N SER A 548 9.24 -9.38 19.38
CA SER A 548 7.86 -9.46 18.90
C SER A 548 7.53 -10.79 18.22
N ALA A 549 8.46 -11.36 17.46
CA ALA A 549 8.31 -12.67 16.84
C ALA A 549 8.27 -13.79 17.90
N LEU A 550 9.21 -13.78 18.86
CA LEU A 550 9.23 -14.72 19.99
C LEU A 550 7.90 -14.68 20.78
N LYS A 551 7.41 -13.48 21.11
CA LYS A 551 6.11 -13.29 21.77
C LYS A 551 4.98 -13.97 20.98
N ARG A 552 4.96 -13.85 19.65
CA ARG A 552 3.93 -14.46 18.79
C ARG A 552 4.03 -15.98 18.77
N PHE A 553 5.23 -16.53 18.62
CA PHE A 553 5.42 -17.98 18.55
C PHE A 553 5.09 -18.69 19.87
N TYR A 554 5.44 -18.08 21.02
CA TYR A 554 5.09 -18.64 22.32
C TYR A 554 3.61 -18.48 22.70
N ALA A 555 2.93 -17.45 22.18
CA ALA A 555 1.50 -17.23 22.46
C ALA A 555 0.55 -18.11 21.63
N ASP A 556 1.05 -18.78 20.58
CA ASP A 556 0.25 -19.57 19.66
C ASP A 556 0.67 -21.05 19.70
N GLU A 557 -0.20 -21.88 20.28
CA GLU A 557 0.05 -23.31 20.52
C GLU A 557 0.29 -24.11 19.23
N ARG A 558 -0.16 -23.61 18.07
CA ARG A 558 0.05 -24.28 16.77
C ARG A 558 1.53 -24.43 16.46
N TYR A 559 2.39 -23.51 16.91
CA TYR A 559 3.85 -23.60 16.69
C TYR A 559 4.55 -24.59 17.62
N ARG A 560 3.96 -25.76 17.90
CA ARG A 560 4.40 -26.73 18.92
C ARG A 560 5.87 -27.18 18.88
N ARG A 561 6.56 -27.05 17.73
CA ARG A 561 7.98 -27.40 17.57
C ARG A 561 8.94 -26.26 17.88
N PHE A 562 8.44 -25.05 18.12
CA PHE A 562 9.25 -23.90 18.45
C PHE A 562 9.69 -23.97 19.91
N ALA A 563 10.88 -24.53 20.17
CA ALA A 563 11.46 -24.68 21.51
C ALA A 563 12.99 -24.65 21.43
N LEU A 564 13.68 -24.22 22.48
CA LEU A 564 15.17 -24.24 22.51
C LEU A 564 15.74 -25.63 22.79
N THR A 565 14.97 -26.53 23.39
CA THR A 565 15.38 -27.91 23.69
C THR A 565 14.33 -28.89 23.20
N ASN A 566 14.78 -30.02 22.63
CA ASN A 566 13.93 -31.05 22.04
C ASN A 566 13.34 -32.03 23.09
N HIS A 567 13.49 -31.73 24.39
CA HIS A 567 13.12 -32.64 25.46
C HIS A 567 11.75 -32.26 26.06
N THR A 568 10.86 -33.25 25.96
CA THR A 568 9.61 -33.44 26.72
C THR A 568 8.39 -32.59 26.38
N SER A 569 7.26 -33.28 26.51
CA SER A 569 5.87 -32.92 26.26
C SER A 569 5.33 -31.72 27.04
N ASP A 570 6.14 -31.06 27.86
CA ASP A 570 5.81 -29.82 28.56
C ASP A 570 6.71 -28.70 28.04
N ARG A 571 6.14 -27.79 27.25
CA ARG A 571 6.78 -26.51 26.92
C ARG A 571 6.87 -25.68 28.19
N CYS A 572 7.92 -25.85 29.00
CA CYS A 572 8.17 -24.92 30.10
C CYS A 572 8.80 -23.62 29.56
N THR A 573 7.97 -22.80 28.92
CA THR A 573 8.34 -21.51 28.32
C THR A 573 9.00 -20.59 29.35
N ALA A 574 8.46 -20.54 30.57
CA ALA A 574 8.99 -19.72 31.65
C ALA A 574 10.42 -20.14 32.06
N GLU A 575 10.68 -21.43 32.24
CA GLU A 575 12.03 -21.94 32.56
C GLU A 575 13.05 -21.63 31.45
N THR A 576 12.65 -21.82 30.20
CA THR A 576 13.48 -21.49 29.04
C THR A 576 13.84 -20.00 29.04
N LEU A 577 12.85 -19.13 29.23
CA LEU A 577 13.06 -17.68 29.28
C LEU A 577 13.88 -17.25 30.51
N ALA A 578 13.75 -17.93 31.65
CA ALA A 578 14.54 -17.67 32.85
C ALA A 578 16.02 -18.00 32.62
N GLU A 579 16.33 -19.13 31.96
CA GLU A 579 17.71 -19.48 31.62
C GLU A 579 18.30 -18.54 30.56
N VAL A 580 17.53 -18.16 29.54
CA VAL A 580 17.98 -17.17 28.55
C VAL A 580 18.21 -15.81 29.22
N SER A 581 17.32 -15.38 30.11
CA SER A 581 17.45 -14.11 30.86
C SER A 581 18.73 -14.09 31.68
N ARG A 582 19.04 -15.17 32.42
CA ARG A 582 20.30 -15.30 33.17
C ARG A 582 21.54 -15.19 32.27
N ARG A 583 21.52 -15.83 31.09
CA ARG A 583 22.63 -15.78 30.12
C ARG A 583 22.77 -14.41 29.47
N ALA A 584 21.66 -13.76 29.16
CA ALA A 584 21.59 -12.41 28.63
C ALA A 584 22.18 -11.39 29.61
N GLU A 585 21.78 -11.47 30.88
CA GLU A 585 22.30 -10.61 31.95
C GLU A 585 23.81 -10.79 32.15
N GLU A 586 24.31 -12.03 32.15
CA GLU A 586 25.75 -12.31 32.23
C GLU A 586 26.51 -11.69 31.05
N LEU A 587 25.98 -11.82 29.82
CA LEU A 587 26.61 -11.25 28.64
C LEU A 587 26.59 -9.71 28.66
N ALA A 588 25.46 -9.10 29.03
CA ALA A 588 25.35 -7.65 29.19
C ALA A 588 26.35 -7.14 30.22
N ARG A 589 26.47 -7.81 31.38
CA ARG A 589 27.44 -7.46 32.42
C ARG A 589 28.89 -7.57 31.96
N ARG A 590 29.25 -8.63 31.22
CA ARG A 590 30.63 -8.84 30.72
C ARG A 590 31.05 -7.82 29.68
N THR A 591 30.10 -7.32 28.90
CA THR A 591 30.39 -6.46 27.74
C THR A 591 30.14 -4.98 28.01
N SER A 592 29.32 -4.66 29.01
CA SER A 592 28.89 -3.29 29.34
C SER A 592 28.27 -2.53 28.16
N ARG A 593 27.80 -3.27 27.15
CA ARG A 593 27.23 -2.77 25.91
C ARG A 593 25.76 -2.42 26.09
N ALA A 594 25.38 -1.22 25.66
CA ALA A 594 23.99 -0.75 25.79
C ALA A 594 23.00 -1.64 25.03
N ASP A 595 23.41 -2.11 23.86
CA ASP A 595 22.61 -3.01 23.02
C ASP A 595 22.42 -4.39 23.65
N HIS A 596 23.40 -4.91 24.38
CA HIS A 596 23.23 -6.15 25.14
C HIS A 596 22.36 -5.95 26.39
N SER A 597 22.48 -4.81 27.08
CA SER A 597 21.60 -4.46 28.21
C SER A 597 20.13 -4.36 27.77
N ASP A 598 19.87 -3.74 26.61
CA ASP A 598 18.52 -3.67 26.06
C ASP A 598 18.04 -5.01 25.46
N GLY A 599 18.95 -5.85 24.94
CA GLY A 599 18.63 -7.24 24.64
C GLY A 599 18.15 -8.01 25.87
N SER A 600 18.87 -7.87 26.99
CA SER A 600 18.54 -8.48 28.27
C SER A 600 17.19 -8.00 28.81
N SER A 601 16.91 -6.69 28.71
CA SER A 601 15.63 -6.11 29.14
C SER A 601 14.44 -6.71 28.38
N ARG A 602 14.59 -6.94 27.07
CA ARG A 602 13.57 -7.59 26.23
C ARG A 602 13.36 -9.06 26.59
N VAL A 603 14.41 -9.79 26.99
CA VAL A 603 14.25 -11.16 27.53
C VAL A 603 13.44 -11.12 28.82
N SER A 604 13.75 -10.21 29.74
CA SER A 604 13.03 -10.07 31.01
C SER A 604 11.55 -9.71 30.79
N GLN A 605 11.25 -8.88 29.80
CA GLN A 605 9.87 -8.60 29.37
C GLN A 605 9.15 -9.85 28.88
N LEU A 606 9.79 -10.67 28.04
CA LEU A 606 9.24 -11.94 27.57
C LEU A 606 9.01 -12.89 28.74
N LEU A 607 9.99 -13.04 29.63
CA LEU A 607 9.88 -13.87 30.84
C LEU A 607 8.66 -13.47 31.65
N TYR A 608 8.55 -12.19 32.03
CA TYR A 608 7.43 -11.67 32.81
C TYR A 608 6.06 -12.02 32.18
N ARG A 609 5.94 -11.88 30.86
CA ARG A 609 4.70 -12.17 30.14
C ARG A 609 4.25 -13.63 30.22
N PHE A 610 5.20 -14.57 30.26
CA PHE A 610 4.94 -16.00 30.21
C PHE A 610 5.10 -16.71 31.55
N LEU A 611 5.22 -15.98 32.66
CA LEU A 611 5.11 -16.54 34.01
C LEU A 611 3.70 -17.10 34.26
N GLY A 612 3.61 -18.18 35.02
CA GLY A 612 2.40 -18.97 35.18
C GLY A 612 1.42 -18.44 36.22
N SER A 613 1.86 -17.49 37.07
CA SER A 613 1.02 -16.90 38.13
C SER A 613 1.35 -15.44 38.42
N GLY A 614 0.37 -14.71 38.97
CA GLY A 614 0.55 -13.33 39.45
C GLY A 614 1.62 -13.23 40.56
N GLN A 615 1.72 -14.24 41.42
CA GLN A 615 2.76 -14.29 42.47
C GLN A 615 4.17 -14.35 41.89
N GLU A 616 4.40 -15.15 40.85
CA GLU A 616 5.69 -15.19 40.15
C GLU A 616 6.01 -13.85 39.48
N GLN A 617 5.01 -13.20 38.90
CA GLN A 617 5.14 -11.87 38.28
C GLN A 617 5.55 -10.81 39.31
N VAL A 618 4.86 -10.75 40.45
CA VAL A 618 5.20 -9.84 41.56
C VAL A 618 6.59 -10.15 42.11
N ALA A 619 6.96 -11.43 42.26
CA ALA A 619 8.28 -11.82 42.72
C ALA A 619 9.40 -11.37 41.76
N LEU A 620 9.18 -11.47 40.44
CA LEU A 620 10.14 -10.97 39.45
C LEU A 620 10.26 -9.44 39.51
N LEU A 621 9.15 -8.71 39.59
CA LEU A 621 9.18 -7.24 39.76
C LEU A 621 9.93 -6.85 41.03
N SER A 622 9.60 -7.47 42.17
CA SER A 622 10.27 -7.22 43.43
C SER A 622 11.78 -7.46 43.33
N LYS A 623 12.21 -8.57 42.73
CA LYS A 623 13.63 -8.88 42.50
C LYS A 623 14.33 -7.79 41.67
N LEU A 624 13.74 -7.38 40.54
CA LEU A 624 14.33 -6.35 39.66
C LEU A 624 14.41 -4.99 40.36
N ILE A 625 13.38 -4.62 41.11
CA ILE A 625 13.31 -3.34 41.84
C ILE A 625 14.30 -3.31 43.00
N SER A 626 14.42 -4.40 43.76
CA SER A 626 15.41 -4.50 44.85
C SER A 626 16.84 -4.39 44.33
N GLU A 627 17.14 -4.96 43.16
CA GLU A 627 18.47 -4.82 42.55
C GLU A 627 18.73 -3.38 42.07
N LEU A 628 17.74 -2.73 41.46
CA LEU A 628 17.82 -1.31 41.08
C LEU A 628 18.04 -0.42 42.32
N GLU A 629 17.31 -0.66 43.40
CA GLU A 629 17.43 0.09 44.65
C GLU A 629 18.82 -0.08 45.30
N ARG A 630 19.34 -1.31 45.29
CA ARG A 630 20.69 -1.61 45.75
C ARG A 630 21.74 -0.82 44.97
N LYS A 631 21.66 -0.84 43.63
CA LYS A 631 22.59 -0.10 42.77
C LYS A 631 22.42 1.42 42.87
N THR A 632 21.19 1.91 43.02
CA THR A 632 20.89 3.32 43.25
C THR A 632 21.54 3.81 44.53
N SER A 633 21.51 3.00 45.59
CA SER A 633 22.18 3.31 46.86
C SER A 633 23.71 3.42 46.70
N VAL A 634 24.32 2.62 45.80
CA VAL A 634 25.75 2.78 45.45
C VAL A 634 25.98 4.13 44.79
N ALA A 635 25.16 4.51 43.80
CA ALA A 635 25.28 5.79 43.09
C ALA A 635 25.12 7.03 43.98
N GLU A 636 24.29 6.95 45.02
CA GLU A 636 24.17 8.03 46.01
C GLU A 636 25.39 8.12 46.94
N SER A 637 25.96 6.98 47.33
CA SER A 637 27.11 6.93 48.24
C SER A 637 28.44 7.23 47.56
N ASP A 638 28.60 6.77 46.32
CA ASP A 638 29.84 6.79 45.57
C ASP A 638 29.50 6.68 44.06
N LEU A 639 29.38 7.85 43.43
CA LEU A 639 29.02 7.94 42.02
C LEU A 639 30.12 7.33 41.12
N GLY A 640 31.39 7.51 41.48
CA GLY A 640 32.52 6.97 40.72
C GLY A 640 32.53 5.45 40.70
N ARG A 641 32.32 4.80 41.86
CA ARG A 641 32.17 3.35 41.94
C ARG A 641 30.92 2.86 41.20
N ALA A 642 29.82 3.61 41.25
CA ALA A 642 28.59 3.22 40.55
C ALA A 642 28.77 3.17 39.03
N VAL A 643 29.55 4.09 38.45
CA VAL A 643 29.86 4.11 37.01
C VAL A 643 30.56 2.83 36.57
N LEU A 644 31.48 2.31 37.39
CA LEU A 644 32.31 1.16 37.06
C LEU A 644 31.66 -0.18 37.42
N GLU A 645 31.01 -0.27 38.58
CA GLU A 645 30.58 -1.54 39.17
C GLU A 645 29.06 -1.72 39.23
N ALA A 646 28.28 -0.63 39.16
CA ALA A 646 26.82 -0.67 39.35
C ALA A 646 26.05 0.18 38.31
N PRO A 647 26.23 -0.06 37.00
CA PRO A 647 25.51 0.65 35.96
C PRO A 647 23.98 0.46 36.10
N LEU A 648 23.24 1.57 36.11
CA LEU A 648 21.78 1.59 36.35
C LEU A 648 20.92 1.45 35.08
N HIS A 649 21.47 1.81 33.93
CA HIS A 649 20.70 1.96 32.69
C HIS A 649 20.04 0.63 32.23
N GLY A 650 20.72 -0.51 32.42
CA GLY A 650 20.16 -1.82 32.06
C GLY A 650 18.98 -2.23 32.97
N ASP A 651 19.04 -1.90 34.25
CA ASP A 651 17.97 -2.21 35.20
C ASP A 651 16.74 -1.33 34.94
N PHE A 652 16.93 -0.02 34.72
CA PHE A 652 15.84 0.87 34.33
C PHE A 652 15.19 0.46 32.99
N ALA A 653 15.98 0.09 31.98
CA ALA A 653 15.45 -0.39 30.71
C ALA A 653 14.66 -1.70 30.87
N SER A 654 15.17 -2.64 31.68
CA SER A 654 14.48 -3.90 32.04
C SER A 654 13.15 -3.63 32.71
N LEU A 655 13.15 -2.77 33.72
CA LEU A 655 11.92 -2.37 34.41
C LEU A 655 10.97 -1.65 33.47
N ASN A 656 11.45 -0.76 32.60
CA ASN A 656 10.61 -0.08 31.60
C ASN A 656 9.89 -1.08 30.69
N HIS A 657 10.62 -2.04 30.10
CA HIS A 657 10.02 -3.05 29.23
C HIS A 657 9.07 -3.99 29.99
N VAL A 658 9.46 -4.45 31.18
CA VAL A 658 8.58 -5.28 32.01
C VAL A 658 7.31 -4.52 32.40
N TRP A 659 7.42 -3.24 32.75
CA TRP A 659 6.29 -2.39 33.15
C TRP A 659 5.29 -2.14 32.02
N GLN A 660 5.77 -2.04 30.77
CA GLN A 660 4.89 -1.98 29.59
C GLN A 660 3.95 -3.19 29.53
N VAL A 661 4.45 -4.39 29.85
CA VAL A 661 3.63 -5.61 29.88
C VAL A 661 2.79 -5.68 31.15
N ALA A 662 3.35 -5.35 32.31
CA ALA A 662 2.63 -5.34 33.58
C ALA A 662 1.37 -4.46 33.52
N SER A 663 1.44 -3.33 32.81
CA SER A 663 0.31 -2.41 32.63
C SER A 663 -0.76 -2.90 31.64
N GLU A 664 -0.49 -3.98 30.89
CA GLU A 664 -1.41 -4.61 29.94
C GLU A 664 -2.08 -5.88 30.48
N LEU A 665 -1.54 -6.46 31.55
CA LEU A 665 -2.04 -7.69 32.15
C LEU A 665 -2.96 -7.39 33.34
N GLU A 666 -3.95 -8.25 33.53
CA GLU A 666 -4.79 -8.24 34.72
C GLU A 666 -4.01 -8.85 35.89
N ILE A 667 -4.03 -8.15 37.02
CA ILE A 667 -3.38 -8.54 38.28
C ILE A 667 -4.48 -8.81 39.29
N SER A 668 -4.32 -9.89 40.05
CA SER A 668 -5.27 -10.24 41.10
C SER A 668 -5.36 -9.14 42.17
N GLU A 669 -6.55 -8.96 42.74
CA GLU A 669 -6.77 -8.00 43.83
C GLU A 669 -5.85 -8.24 45.05
N SER A 670 -5.42 -9.49 45.27
CA SER A 670 -4.47 -9.83 46.34
C SER A 670 -3.09 -9.21 46.13
N ASP A 671 -2.69 -9.00 44.88
CA ASP A 671 -1.33 -8.69 44.46
C ASP A 671 -1.20 -7.21 44.07
N ILE A 672 -2.31 -6.53 43.76
CA ILE A 672 -2.33 -5.12 43.33
C ILE A 672 -1.73 -4.17 44.37
N GLY A 673 -1.98 -4.41 45.66
CA GLY A 673 -1.41 -3.62 46.74
C GLY A 673 0.12 -3.72 46.81
N ALA A 674 0.66 -4.93 46.61
CA ALA A 674 2.11 -5.13 46.54
C ALA A 674 2.72 -4.42 45.33
N VAL A 675 2.02 -4.42 44.19
CA VAL A 675 2.47 -3.73 42.98
C VAL A 675 2.46 -2.19 43.15
N HIS A 676 1.50 -1.63 43.89
CA HIS A 676 1.50 -0.20 44.22
C HIS A 676 2.68 0.22 45.08
N GLU A 677 3.05 -0.57 46.09
CA GLU A 677 4.27 -0.32 46.88
C GLU A 677 5.52 -0.35 45.99
N LEU A 678 5.59 -1.33 45.08
CA LEU A 678 6.67 -1.42 44.10
C LEU A 678 6.73 -0.21 43.15
N GLN A 679 5.59 0.37 42.75
CA GLN A 679 5.54 1.62 41.99
C GLN A 679 6.16 2.79 42.77
N SER A 680 5.84 2.90 44.05
CA SER A 680 6.37 3.97 44.90
C SER A 680 7.89 3.86 45.04
N THR A 681 8.40 2.65 45.23
CA THR A 681 9.85 2.37 45.26
C THR A 681 10.53 2.72 43.94
N LEU A 682 9.91 2.40 42.80
CA LEU A 682 10.43 2.76 41.48
C LEU A 682 10.56 4.27 41.29
N VAL A 683 9.51 5.03 41.61
CA VAL A 683 9.53 6.50 41.50
C VAL A 683 10.57 7.09 42.46
N SER A 684 10.68 6.55 43.68
CA SER A 684 11.73 6.93 44.64
C SER A 684 13.14 6.70 44.06
N CYS A 685 13.39 5.57 43.40
CA CYS A 685 14.66 5.32 42.73
C CYS A 685 14.94 6.36 41.62
N CYS A 686 13.94 6.74 40.82
CA CYS A 686 14.09 7.79 39.81
C CYS A 686 14.47 9.16 40.43
N GLU A 687 13.82 9.55 41.53
CA GLU A 687 14.12 10.79 42.26
C GLU A 687 15.54 10.78 42.84
N ARG A 688 15.95 9.65 43.42
CA ARG A 688 17.28 9.44 44.04
C ARG A 688 18.40 9.48 43.01
N VAL A 689 18.23 8.80 41.88
CA VAL A 689 19.17 8.82 40.77
C VAL A 689 19.33 10.23 40.20
N TRP A 690 18.22 10.97 40.03
CA TRP A 690 18.31 12.37 39.60
C TRP A 690 19.19 13.19 40.54
N LYS A 691 19.01 13.06 41.86
CA LYS A 691 19.84 13.78 42.84
C LYS A 691 21.32 13.41 42.71
N ALA A 692 21.64 12.12 42.53
CA ALA A 692 23.02 11.65 42.44
C ALA A 692 23.76 12.17 41.19
N VAL A 693 23.06 12.37 40.07
CA VAL A 693 23.68 12.75 38.79
C VAL A 693 23.41 14.20 38.37
N ARG A 694 22.66 14.95 39.19
CA ARG A 694 22.22 16.32 38.90
C ARG A 694 23.40 17.23 38.56
N ASP A 695 24.42 17.22 39.40
CA ASP A 695 25.54 18.16 39.29
C ASP A 695 26.37 17.92 38.02
N VAL A 696 26.42 16.68 37.53
CA VAL A 696 27.06 16.32 36.26
C VAL A 696 26.25 16.84 35.05
N LEU A 697 24.92 16.69 35.07
CA LEU A 697 24.07 17.02 33.91
C LEU A 697 23.58 18.47 33.85
N CYS A 698 23.76 19.21 34.94
CA CYS A 698 23.40 20.63 35.05
C CYS A 698 24.59 21.57 34.85
N ASP A 699 25.81 21.04 34.74
CA ASP A 699 26.98 21.83 34.38
C ASP A 699 26.87 22.35 32.94
N ASP A 700 27.32 23.59 32.69
CA ASP A 700 27.25 24.23 31.37
C ASP A 700 28.31 23.67 30.39
N SER A 701 29.32 22.92 30.86
CA SER A 701 30.37 22.26 30.07
C SER A 701 30.70 20.84 30.58
N PRO A 702 29.73 19.91 30.55
CA PRO A 702 29.82 18.60 31.21
C PRO A 702 30.79 17.61 30.54
N GLU A 703 31.32 17.95 29.36
CA GLU A 703 32.17 17.05 28.55
C GLU A 703 33.67 17.08 28.96
N GLY A 704 34.10 18.06 29.78
CA GLY A 704 35.52 18.33 30.05
C GLY A 704 35.92 18.46 31.52
N HIS A 705 34.98 18.31 32.47
CA HIS A 705 35.25 18.50 33.90
C HIS A 705 34.87 17.26 34.69
N LEU A 706 35.87 16.61 35.33
CA LEU A 706 35.63 15.61 36.35
C LEU A 706 35.65 16.34 37.70
N PRO A 707 34.69 16.14 38.60
CA PRO A 707 34.76 16.69 39.95
C PRO A 707 36.09 16.29 40.61
N GLN A 708 36.73 17.22 41.32
CA GLN A 708 38.06 17.03 41.90
C GLN A 708 38.14 15.79 42.83
N GLU A 709 37.03 15.42 43.45
CA GLU A 709 36.88 14.23 44.31
C GLU A 709 36.90 12.89 43.54
N LEU A 710 36.73 12.93 42.21
CA LEU A 710 36.66 11.76 41.34
C LEU A 710 37.90 11.59 40.45
N GLU A 711 38.82 12.57 40.43
CA GLU A 711 40.03 12.57 39.59
C GLU A 711 41.01 11.44 39.93
N ASP A 712 40.99 10.95 41.18
CA ASP A 712 41.90 9.91 41.68
C ASP A 712 41.40 8.47 41.44
N LEU A 713 40.21 8.27 40.84
CA LEU A 713 39.64 6.94 40.60
C LEU A 713 40.14 6.32 39.29
N GLU A 714 41.00 5.30 39.40
CA GLU A 714 41.50 4.53 38.25
C GLU A 714 40.35 3.94 37.41
N GLY A 715 40.30 4.29 36.12
CA GLY A 715 39.32 3.78 35.15
C GLY A 715 38.08 4.65 34.95
N LEU A 716 37.90 5.72 35.74
CA LEU A 716 36.82 6.69 35.57
C LEU A 716 37.29 7.85 34.68
N ASP A 717 36.68 8.01 33.51
CA ASP A 717 36.86 9.19 32.65
C ASP A 717 35.58 10.04 32.61
N THR A 718 35.71 11.30 32.17
CA THR A 718 34.57 12.23 32.06
C THR A 718 33.47 11.69 31.15
N LYS A 719 33.84 10.93 30.12
CA LYS A 719 32.92 10.32 29.16
C LYS A 719 32.06 9.23 29.79
N ASN A 720 32.64 8.35 30.59
CA ASN A 720 31.94 7.27 31.28
C ASN A 720 31.02 7.83 32.37
N LEU A 721 31.48 8.83 33.13
CA LEU A 721 30.66 9.53 34.12
C LEU A 721 29.46 10.24 33.47
N LEU A 722 29.68 10.99 32.39
CA LEU A 722 28.60 11.65 31.65
C LEU A 722 27.64 10.64 31.01
N SER A 723 28.18 9.58 30.40
CA SER A 723 27.39 8.50 29.77
C SER A 723 26.51 7.77 30.80
N PHE A 724 27.06 7.42 31.97
CA PHE A 724 26.29 6.84 33.07
C PHE A 724 25.16 7.80 33.49
N SER A 725 25.50 9.06 33.75
CA SER A 725 24.59 10.08 34.26
C SER A 725 23.41 10.33 33.31
N PHE A 726 23.72 10.59 32.04
CA PHE A 726 22.70 10.81 31.02
C PHE A 726 21.82 9.58 30.80
N ARG A 727 22.41 8.37 30.66
CA ARG A 727 21.63 7.15 30.43
C ARG A 727 20.73 6.80 31.62
N ALA A 728 21.18 7.06 32.85
CA ALA A 728 20.37 6.86 34.05
C ALA A 728 19.13 7.77 34.05
N VAL A 729 19.27 9.06 33.70
CA VAL A 729 18.13 9.98 33.57
C VAL A 729 17.25 9.64 32.37
N HIS A 730 17.85 9.25 31.24
CA HIS A 730 17.13 8.86 30.04
C HIS A 730 16.20 7.66 30.30
N GLU A 731 16.74 6.56 30.84
CA GLU A 731 15.97 5.34 31.07
C GLU A 731 14.98 5.47 32.23
N SER A 732 15.36 6.16 33.33
CA SER A 732 14.41 6.44 34.42
C SER A 732 13.25 7.33 33.96
N SER A 733 13.51 8.30 33.08
CA SER A 733 12.44 9.13 32.48
C SER A 733 11.53 8.34 31.54
N ASN A 734 12.08 7.41 30.75
CA ASN A 734 11.28 6.50 29.92
C ASN A 734 10.38 5.59 30.79
N LEU A 735 10.92 5.02 31.87
CA LEU A 735 10.14 4.24 32.83
C LEU A 735 9.02 5.06 33.45
N MET A 736 9.30 6.28 33.92
CA MET A 736 8.28 7.19 34.45
C MET A 736 7.19 7.51 33.42
N ARG A 737 7.57 7.71 32.15
CA ARG A 737 6.60 7.90 31.06
C ARG A 737 5.69 6.68 30.89
N THR A 738 6.24 5.47 30.94
CA THR A 738 5.46 4.23 30.88
C THR A 738 4.50 4.11 32.06
N ILE A 739 4.94 4.44 33.27
CA ILE A 739 4.08 4.46 34.48
C ILE A 739 2.93 5.46 34.30
N VAL A 740 3.23 6.69 33.86
CA VAL A 740 2.22 7.75 33.63
C VAL A 740 1.19 7.34 32.57
N LEU A 741 1.61 6.70 31.48
CA LEU A 741 0.71 6.22 30.43
C LEU A 741 -0.31 5.19 30.94
N ALA A 742 -0.01 4.49 32.03
CA ALA A 742 -0.93 3.53 32.64
C ALA A 742 -2.12 4.19 33.36
N ILE A 743 -2.14 5.53 33.57
CA ILE A 743 -3.29 6.23 34.17
C ILE A 743 -4.59 6.02 33.39
N ARG A 744 -4.49 5.74 32.08
CA ARG A 744 -5.64 5.37 31.24
C ARG A 744 -6.39 4.12 31.72
N ASN A 745 -5.76 3.30 32.56
CA ASN A 745 -6.34 2.11 33.16
C ASN A 745 -7.09 2.40 34.46
N GLN A 746 -7.16 3.65 34.95
CA GLN A 746 -7.79 3.98 36.23
C GLN A 746 -9.25 3.52 36.34
N SER A 747 -9.98 3.43 35.22
CA SER A 747 -11.36 2.94 35.18
C SER A 747 -11.50 1.42 34.97
N ARG A 748 -10.39 0.68 34.92
CA ARG A 748 -10.36 -0.76 34.63
C ARG A 748 -9.91 -1.53 35.87
N ASP A 749 -10.84 -2.23 36.50
CA ASP A 749 -10.55 -3.09 37.64
C ASP A 749 -9.52 -4.18 37.27
N GLY A 750 -8.60 -4.47 38.20
CA GLY A 750 -7.54 -5.45 38.01
C GLY A 750 -6.34 -4.97 37.16
N PHE A 751 -6.30 -3.73 36.70
CA PHE A 751 -5.16 -3.19 35.94
C PHE A 751 -4.34 -2.18 36.75
N ILE A 752 -3.02 -2.18 36.54
CA ILE A 752 -2.13 -1.20 37.14
C ILE A 752 -2.47 0.21 36.63
N SER A 753 -2.63 1.14 37.56
CA SER A 753 -2.70 2.58 37.32
C SER A 753 -1.88 3.31 38.40
N PRO A 754 -1.12 4.37 38.07
CA PRO A 754 -0.41 5.14 39.09
C PRO A 754 -1.40 5.90 40.00
N PRO A 755 -1.24 5.80 41.33
CA PRO A 755 -1.87 6.70 42.29
C PRO A 755 -1.63 8.19 41.96
N ARG A 756 -2.57 9.05 42.38
CA ARG A 756 -2.50 10.50 42.12
C ARG A 756 -1.23 11.14 42.65
N ASP A 757 -0.80 10.78 43.86
CA ASP A 757 0.42 11.28 44.47
C ASP A 757 1.67 10.90 43.67
N LEU A 758 1.72 9.67 43.13
CA LEU A 758 2.81 9.23 42.27
C LEU A 758 2.82 9.96 40.92
N PHE A 759 1.65 10.21 40.34
CA PHE A 759 1.53 11.02 39.12
C PHE A 759 2.07 12.44 39.35
N GLU A 760 1.68 13.09 40.45
CA GLU A 760 2.13 14.43 40.82
C GLU A 760 3.64 14.47 41.08
N ARG A 761 4.21 13.46 41.75
CA ARG A 761 5.65 13.32 41.96
C ARG A 761 6.43 13.24 40.65
N ILE A 762 5.97 12.41 39.70
CA ILE A 762 6.60 12.30 38.37
C ILE A 762 6.53 13.63 37.62
N GLY A 763 5.37 14.30 37.62
CA GLY A 763 5.20 15.62 37.01
C GLY A 763 6.16 16.67 37.60
N ASN A 764 6.25 16.73 38.93
CA ASN A 764 7.13 17.67 39.63
C ASN A 764 8.61 17.38 39.39
N LEU A 765 9.02 16.10 39.39
CA LEU A 765 10.39 15.70 39.11
C LEU A 765 10.79 16.09 37.68
N THR A 766 9.94 15.79 36.69
CA THR A 766 10.24 16.12 35.30
C THR A 766 10.25 17.63 35.04
N PHE A 767 9.37 18.41 35.69
CA PHE A 767 9.43 19.87 35.67
C PHE A 767 10.74 20.41 36.28
N ASN A 768 11.15 19.86 37.43
CA ASN A 768 12.42 20.21 38.07
C ASN A 768 13.61 19.89 37.16
N GLN A 769 13.63 18.70 36.56
CA GLN A 769 14.66 18.28 35.61
C GLN A 769 14.74 19.23 34.41
N LEU A 770 13.62 19.60 33.78
CA LEU A 770 13.59 20.54 32.65
C LEU A 770 14.13 21.93 33.00
N SER A 771 13.93 22.36 34.24
CA SER A 771 14.41 23.67 34.70
C SER A 771 15.93 23.71 34.91
N ASN A 772 16.56 22.55 35.14
CA ASN A 772 17.97 22.46 35.55
C ASN A 772 18.88 21.78 34.50
N LEU A 773 18.38 20.84 33.70
CA LEU A 773 19.17 20.08 32.74
C LEU A 773 19.85 20.98 31.71
N ARG A 774 21.12 20.67 31.40
CA ARG A 774 21.89 21.27 30.30
C ARG A 774 22.23 20.24 29.21
N HIS A 775 22.31 18.96 29.56
CA HIS A 775 22.55 17.89 28.61
C HIS A 775 21.36 17.68 27.65
N ARG A 776 21.56 17.96 26.35
CA ARG A 776 20.52 17.95 25.31
C ARG A 776 19.74 16.63 25.23
N GLY A 777 20.42 15.49 25.26
CA GLY A 777 19.76 14.18 25.17
C GLY A 777 18.87 13.86 26.37
N ALA A 778 19.30 14.26 27.57
CA ALA A 778 18.52 14.06 28.80
C ALA A 778 17.29 14.95 28.74
N PHE A 779 17.49 16.22 28.37
CA PHE A 779 16.45 17.22 28.24
C PHE A 779 15.34 16.77 27.29
N THR A 780 15.67 16.29 26.08
CA THR A 780 14.65 15.83 25.11
C THR A 780 13.79 14.71 25.67
N THR A 781 14.37 13.78 26.41
CA THR A 781 13.63 12.63 26.97
C THR A 781 12.71 13.05 28.10
N VAL A 782 13.22 13.87 29.02
CA VAL A 782 12.41 14.45 30.11
C VAL A 782 11.29 15.32 29.56
N ALA A 783 11.53 16.09 28.49
CA ALA A 783 10.51 16.91 27.85
C ALA A 783 9.35 16.08 27.30
N MET A 784 9.65 14.93 26.68
CA MET A 784 8.61 13.99 26.22
C MET A 784 7.81 13.41 27.39
N THR A 785 8.46 13.09 28.50
CA THR A 785 7.79 12.58 29.71
C THR A 785 6.90 13.64 30.34
N PHE A 786 7.40 14.87 30.53
CA PHE A 786 6.60 15.99 31.04
C PHE A 786 5.40 16.31 30.14
N ALA A 787 5.61 16.35 28.82
CA ALA A 787 4.52 16.52 27.86
C ALA A 787 3.47 15.40 27.97
N THR A 788 3.90 14.17 28.21
CA THR A 788 3.00 13.04 28.47
C THR A 788 2.20 13.28 29.75
N CYS A 789 2.84 13.70 30.86
CA CYS A 789 2.13 14.08 32.08
C CYS A 789 1.04 15.14 31.78
N CYS A 790 1.38 16.23 31.08
CA CYS A 790 0.42 17.27 30.72
C CYS A 790 -0.74 16.76 29.84
N GLN A 791 -0.51 15.79 28.96
CA GLN A 791 -1.56 15.21 28.13
C GLN A 791 -2.48 14.25 28.90
N GLN A 792 -1.94 13.59 29.93
CA GLN A 792 -2.63 12.58 30.70
C GLN A 792 -3.40 13.13 31.91
N THR A 793 -3.19 14.40 32.30
CA THR A 793 -3.95 15.05 33.40
C THR A 793 -5.47 14.97 33.23
N LYS A 794 -5.96 14.93 31.98
CA LYS A 794 -7.39 14.73 31.66
C LYS A 794 -8.03 13.48 32.27
N HIS A 795 -7.22 12.49 32.65
CA HIS A 795 -7.69 11.26 33.28
C HIS A 795 -7.80 11.38 34.81
N LEU A 796 -7.14 12.37 35.43
CA LEU A 796 -7.24 12.60 36.88
C LEU A 796 -8.62 13.12 37.29
N ASP A 797 -9.30 13.87 36.42
CA ASP A 797 -10.63 14.46 36.68
C ASP A 797 -11.79 13.47 36.43
N GLN A 798 -11.53 12.32 35.80
CA GLN A 798 -12.55 11.33 35.42
C GLN A 798 -12.78 10.25 36.49
N GLY A 799 -12.10 10.34 37.63
CA GLY A 799 -12.13 9.36 38.71
C GLY A 799 -12.87 9.80 39.99
N GLU A 800 -13.68 10.86 39.92
CA GLU A 800 -14.63 11.23 40.99
C GLU A 800 -16.03 10.63 40.77
#